data_AF-A0AAW1CPD7-F1
#
_entry.id   AF-A0AAW1CPD7-F1
#
_cell.length_a   1.000
_cell.length_b   1.000
_cell.length_c   1.000
_cell.angle_alpha   90.00
_cell.angle_beta   90.00
_cell.angle_gamma   90.00
#
_symmetry.space_group_name_H-M   'P 1'
#
loop_
_entity.id
_entity.type
_entity.pdbx_description
1 polymer ?
#
loop_
_entity_poly.entity_id
_entity_poly.type
_entity_poly.pdbx_seq_one_letter_code
_entity_poly.pdbx_strand_id
1 'polypeptide(L)'
;MIIIKHNDGYYIIFNCDMELTEALLCLIILFNILNSVNTGNDNITNSNNTSVNNVQVCSKGPLQNVKITFTSRIVKNEYIVTFNEYYKQNQREQFIAAALNESDISKWRIVKRRNLASSYPSDFDVVIVEEGIRGSGLKRLREHPSVKRVTPQRRVFRNLQYINSSDTDHLKISRPIKKFWEPTGRRIGRVLLRAAPRQITSILQADTLWSMGITGSGVKVAVFDTGLSKGHPHFKRVVERSDWTHEKSLEDGLGHGTFVAGVIASSKECLGLAPDSQLYIFRVFTNNQVSYTSWFLDAFNYAILKKINVLNLSIGGPDFMDHPFVDKVWELTANRVIMVSAIGNDGPLYGTLNNPADQMDVIGVGGINFDDQIAKFSSRGMTTWELPQGYGRVKPDIVTYGSTVRGSNIRGGCRTLSGTSVASPVVAGAVALLASGVFHRGNAINPASMKQALMASARRLPGINMFEQGHGKLDLLKAYHILNSYTPQASLSPSYIDLGECQYMWPYCTQPLYYGAIPTIINVTVLNGLGVSGRIVDKPQWYPYVPQNGHYLEVSITYSRILWPWSGWMGISITVGTSGMSYTGSAQGHVELIIESPSDDGGITPKRSHVRLPIRANIIPTPPRRKRLLWDQFHNLRYPPGYFPRDNLRMKADPLDWNADHIHTNFKEMYSNIRAAGYYVEVLGAPLTCFEASNYGALIIVDPEEEFFPEEIAKLKKDVDNGLSLIIFADWYNVTIMKKVKFFDENTRQWWMPDTGGANVPALNDLLSSWGIVLGDTVYDGDYTLSKKTISYASGTHIARFPLHGIVLAATLSDQGAEMLGGKSRREEVPILGLLQTQDTTNSGRVVVYGDSNCIDNSHLQRDCFWLLDALLDYSTNAHIPSLFLQNQYRLNSVIHNLPQRMEGNQLYRYSKVLLNHLEDTGKLMIRDLPKCPHLIWAHPNPLNKSAPTNLYKSAKLLSIKLDAELPVFVSERSDNIRGSSGWVPHSDYSQGDDVDGIPVLGLIIIILASLFIFARYLIIRISPRRKRNFRLTMFS
;
A
#
# COMPACT_ATOMS: atom_id res chain seq x y z
N MET A 1 -16.33 55.21 -15.28
CA MET A 1 -16.06 54.41 -16.50
C MET A 1 -15.49 55.35 -17.54
N ILE A 2 -14.24 55.15 -17.97
CA ILE A 2 -13.64 55.92 -19.08
C ILE A 2 -13.32 54.94 -20.19
N ILE A 3 -13.81 55.21 -21.40
CA ILE A 3 -13.53 54.41 -22.60
C ILE A 3 -12.44 55.12 -23.40
N ILE A 4 -11.29 54.46 -23.57
CA ILE A 4 -10.19 54.99 -24.37
C ILE A 4 -10.06 54.13 -25.62
N LYS A 5 -10.05 54.75 -26.80
CA LYS A 5 -9.84 54.09 -28.08
C LYS A 5 -8.35 54.11 -28.41
N HIS A 6 -7.74 52.94 -28.55
CA HIS A 6 -6.39 52.80 -29.12
C HIS A 6 -6.51 51.92 -30.37
N ASN A 7 -5.57 52.06 -31.32
CA ASN A 7 -5.73 51.64 -32.72
C ASN A 7 -6.12 50.17 -33.00
N ASP A 8 -6.13 49.27 -32.02
CA ASP A 8 -6.63 47.90 -32.17
C ASP A 8 -7.69 47.49 -31.11
N GLY A 9 -8.34 48.45 -30.44
CA GLY A 9 -9.47 48.15 -29.54
C GLY A 9 -9.86 49.26 -28.55
N TYR A 10 -11.08 49.16 -28.00
CA TYR A 10 -11.56 50.02 -26.92
C TYR A 10 -11.18 49.43 -25.56
N TYR A 11 -10.59 50.24 -24.68
CA TYR A 11 -10.22 49.85 -23.33
C TYR A 11 -11.17 50.43 -22.27
N ILE A 12 -11.74 49.49 -21.52
CA ILE A 12 -12.60 49.51 -20.32
C ILE A 12 -11.96 49.85 -18.98
N ILE A 13 -11.69 51.10 -18.58
CA ILE A 13 -11.15 51.35 -17.21
C ILE A 13 -12.29 51.60 -16.21
N PHE A 14 -12.40 50.72 -15.21
CA PHE A 14 -13.29 50.85 -14.05
C PHE A 14 -12.51 51.30 -12.82
N ASN A 15 -13.09 52.23 -12.05
CA ASN A 15 -12.52 52.67 -10.78
C ASN A 15 -12.97 51.70 -9.68
N CYS A 16 -12.05 51.25 -8.82
CA CYS A 16 -12.32 50.31 -7.74
C CYS A 16 -13.06 51.00 -6.60
N ASP A 17 -14.39 51.09 -6.68
CA ASP A 17 -15.32 51.22 -5.56
C ASP A 17 -16.77 51.09 -6.08
N MET A 18 -17.15 49.90 -6.57
CA MET A 18 -18.56 49.57 -6.89
C MET A 18 -18.95 48.19 -6.35
N GLU A 19 -20.13 48.11 -5.73
CA GLU A 19 -20.69 46.87 -5.17
C GLU A 19 -21.20 45.90 -6.26
N LEU A 20 -21.12 44.60 -5.94
CA LEU A 20 -21.27 43.46 -6.87
C LEU A 20 -22.60 43.40 -7.64
N THR A 21 -23.64 44.06 -7.15
CA THR A 21 -24.99 44.03 -7.71
C THR A 21 -25.15 44.95 -8.92
N GLU A 22 -24.40 46.05 -9.01
CA GLU A 22 -24.44 46.95 -10.17
C GLU A 22 -23.56 46.47 -11.34
N ALA A 23 -22.47 45.76 -11.03
CA ALA A 23 -21.61 45.12 -12.04
C ALA A 23 -22.35 44.02 -12.83
N LEU A 24 -23.27 43.30 -12.18
CA LEU A 24 -24.04 42.23 -12.80
C LEU A 24 -25.07 42.77 -13.81
N LEU A 25 -25.66 43.93 -13.53
CA LEU A 25 -26.64 44.57 -14.41
C LEU A 25 -25.97 45.12 -15.69
N CYS A 26 -24.77 45.67 -15.58
CA CYS A 26 -23.97 46.12 -16.73
C CYS A 26 -23.47 44.97 -17.63
N LEU A 27 -23.13 43.81 -17.05
CA LEU A 27 -22.70 42.63 -17.82
C LEU A 27 -23.86 42.01 -18.61
N ILE A 28 -25.07 42.00 -18.07
CA ILE A 28 -26.27 41.48 -18.74
C ILE A 28 -26.66 42.39 -19.93
N ILE A 29 -26.49 43.71 -19.79
CA ILE A 29 -26.74 44.66 -20.89
C ILE A 29 -25.66 44.53 -22.00
N LEU A 30 -24.39 44.27 -21.64
CA LEU A 30 -23.32 44.05 -22.64
C LEU A 30 -23.48 42.72 -23.41
N PHE A 31 -23.96 41.66 -22.74
CA PHE A 31 -24.14 40.35 -23.37
C PHE A 31 -25.27 40.33 -24.40
N ASN A 32 -26.30 41.17 -24.21
CA ASN A 32 -27.39 41.34 -25.17
C ASN A 32 -27.01 42.20 -26.39
N ILE A 33 -25.98 43.04 -26.28
CA ILE A 33 -25.49 43.87 -27.40
C ILE A 33 -24.50 43.11 -28.28
N LEU A 34 -23.75 42.15 -27.72
CA LEU A 34 -22.75 41.35 -28.46
C LEU A 34 -23.33 40.15 -29.24
N ASN A 35 -24.58 39.75 -28.99
CA ASN A 35 -25.24 38.65 -29.71
C ASN A 35 -25.98 39.09 -31.00
N SER A 36 -25.78 40.33 -31.45
CA SER A 36 -26.46 40.89 -32.64
C SER A 36 -25.47 41.40 -33.71
N VAL A 37 -24.38 40.67 -34.02
CA VAL A 37 -23.60 40.93 -35.25
C VAL A 37 -22.96 39.65 -35.82
N ASN A 38 -23.50 39.25 -36.98
CA ASN A 38 -22.94 38.50 -38.12
C ASN A 38 -22.49 37.02 -38.04
N THR A 39 -23.35 36.22 -38.70
CA THR A 39 -23.11 35.17 -39.70
C THR A 39 -22.01 35.46 -40.73
N GLY A 40 -21.31 34.42 -41.21
CA GLY A 40 -20.56 34.50 -42.47
C GLY A 40 -19.51 33.40 -42.65
N ASN A 41 -19.50 32.81 -43.84
CA ASN A 41 -18.94 31.51 -44.24
C ASN A 41 -17.49 31.61 -44.80
N ASP A 42 -16.90 30.42 -44.99
CA ASP A 42 -15.93 30.03 -46.04
C ASP A 42 -14.39 30.01 -45.83
N ASN A 43 -13.86 28.90 -46.36
CA ASN A 43 -12.47 28.44 -46.49
C ASN A 43 -11.60 29.36 -47.36
N ILE A 44 -10.26 29.29 -47.22
CA ILE A 44 -9.25 29.02 -48.28
C ILE A 44 -7.79 29.23 -47.77
N THR A 45 -6.89 28.58 -48.50
CA THR A 45 -5.48 28.16 -48.41
C THR A 45 -4.33 29.16 -48.17
N ASN A 46 -3.24 28.62 -47.59
CA ASN A 46 -1.79 28.81 -47.83
C ASN A 46 -1.20 30.16 -48.30
N SER A 47 -0.20 30.69 -47.57
CA SER A 47 1.24 30.59 -47.93
C SER A 47 2.17 31.55 -47.14
N ASN A 48 3.35 31.03 -46.79
CA ASN A 48 4.69 31.62 -46.61
C ASN A 48 4.90 32.98 -45.90
N ASN A 49 5.71 32.92 -44.83
CA ASN A 49 7.11 33.39 -44.74
C ASN A 49 7.48 34.25 -43.51
N THR A 50 8.70 33.97 -43.04
CA THR A 50 9.62 34.77 -42.22
C THR A 50 9.57 34.67 -40.70
N SER A 51 10.74 34.25 -40.21
CA SER A 51 11.21 34.08 -38.85
C SER A 51 11.41 35.40 -38.12
N VAL A 52 10.81 35.52 -36.93
CA VAL A 52 11.29 36.40 -35.86
C VAL A 52 11.25 35.63 -34.55
N ASN A 53 12.40 35.61 -33.87
CA ASN A 53 12.62 35.03 -32.55
C ASN A 53 11.52 35.46 -31.56
N ASN A 54 10.77 34.49 -31.05
CA ASN A 54 9.92 34.70 -29.88
C ASN A 54 10.19 33.61 -28.85
N VAL A 55 10.54 34.05 -27.65
CA VAL A 55 10.58 33.25 -26.42
C VAL A 55 9.22 32.54 -26.30
N GLN A 56 9.23 31.23 -26.51
CA GLN A 56 8.02 30.43 -26.53
C GLN A 56 7.48 30.29 -25.10
N VAL A 57 6.49 31.12 -24.77
CA VAL A 57 5.61 30.90 -23.63
C VAL A 57 4.98 29.52 -23.82
N CYS A 58 5.34 28.57 -22.96
CA CYS A 58 4.88 27.19 -23.06
C CYS A 58 3.36 27.11 -23.01
N SER A 59 2.76 26.58 -24.08
CA SER A 59 1.37 26.13 -24.12
C SER A 59 1.13 25.08 -23.03
N LYS A 60 0.07 25.24 -22.23
CA LYS A 60 -0.40 24.22 -21.26
C LYS A 60 -0.75 22.94 -22.05
N GLY A 61 0.12 21.93 -22.00
CA GLY A 61 -0.20 20.60 -22.49
C GLY A 61 -1.35 19.98 -21.69
N PRO A 62 -2.08 19.00 -22.25
CA PRO A 62 -3.16 18.32 -21.55
C PRO A 62 -2.64 17.62 -20.28
N LEU A 63 -3.38 17.74 -19.19
CA LEU A 63 -3.15 17.01 -17.94
C LEU A 63 -3.50 15.54 -18.17
N GLN A 64 -2.54 14.65 -17.95
CA GLN A 64 -2.72 13.22 -18.18
C GLN A 64 -2.45 12.41 -16.90
N ASN A 65 -3.39 11.54 -16.57
CA ASN A 65 -3.21 10.51 -15.55
C ASN A 65 -2.68 9.23 -16.22
N VAL A 66 -1.66 8.62 -15.62
CA VAL A 66 -1.11 7.35 -16.08
C VAL A 66 -1.82 6.24 -15.31
N LYS A 67 -2.73 5.53 -15.97
CA LYS A 67 -3.25 4.26 -15.47
C LYS A 67 -2.34 3.16 -16.00
N ILE A 68 -1.84 2.31 -15.09
CA ILE A 68 -0.98 1.19 -15.46
C ILE A 68 -1.68 -0.09 -15.05
N THR A 69 -2.04 -0.93 -16.02
CA THR A 69 -2.50 -2.30 -15.72
C THR A 69 -1.39 -3.28 -16.04
N PHE A 70 -1.14 -4.21 -15.13
CA PHE A 70 -0.11 -5.23 -15.28
C PHE A 70 -0.75 -6.60 -15.38
N THR A 71 -0.23 -7.41 -16.30
CA THR A 71 -0.62 -8.81 -16.41
C THR A 71 0.61 -9.65 -16.77
N SER A 72 0.69 -10.89 -16.27
CA SER A 72 1.89 -11.72 -16.41
C SER A 72 1.58 -13.08 -16.98
N ARG A 73 2.49 -13.60 -17.80
CA ARG A 73 2.26 -14.78 -18.61
C ARG A 73 3.34 -15.84 -18.63
N ILE A 74 3.10 -17.02 -18.05
CA ILE A 74 3.91 -18.22 -18.30
C ILE A 74 4.04 -18.47 -19.81
N VAL A 75 5.28 -18.71 -20.24
CA VAL A 75 5.61 -19.00 -21.62
C VAL A 75 5.68 -20.51 -21.78
N LYS A 76 4.84 -21.06 -22.67
CA LYS A 76 4.75 -22.50 -22.88
C LYS A 76 6.12 -23.10 -23.22
N ASN A 77 6.47 -24.17 -22.53
CA ASN A 77 7.70 -24.95 -22.69
C ASN A 77 9.01 -24.20 -22.40
N GLU A 78 8.97 -22.95 -21.92
CA GLU A 78 10.17 -22.19 -21.54
C GLU A 78 10.35 -22.14 -20.02
N TYR A 79 11.54 -22.51 -19.56
CA TYR A 79 11.89 -22.58 -18.15
C TYR A 79 13.18 -21.82 -17.86
N ILE A 80 13.17 -20.99 -16.82
CA ILE A 80 14.37 -20.37 -16.26
C ILE A 80 15.03 -21.40 -15.34
N VAL A 81 16.23 -21.84 -15.71
CA VAL A 81 17.11 -22.66 -14.87
C VAL A 81 18.08 -21.71 -14.19
N THR A 82 17.92 -21.51 -12.88
CA THR A 82 18.83 -20.71 -12.05
C THR A 82 19.86 -21.64 -11.39
N PHE A 83 21.10 -21.19 -11.29
CA PHE A 83 22.24 -21.92 -10.77
C PHE A 83 22.68 -21.35 -9.41
N ASN A 84 23.47 -22.11 -8.67
CA ASN A 84 23.96 -21.68 -7.35
C ASN A 84 24.98 -20.53 -7.43
N GLU A 85 25.70 -20.40 -8.54
CA GLU A 85 26.74 -19.39 -8.76
C GLU A 85 26.69 -18.84 -10.20
N TYR A 86 27.57 -17.89 -10.50
CA TYR A 86 27.77 -17.35 -11.84
C TYR A 86 28.73 -18.22 -12.64
N TYR A 87 28.21 -18.85 -13.70
CA TYR A 87 28.98 -19.73 -14.55
C TYR A 87 29.10 -19.20 -15.98
N LYS A 88 30.19 -19.57 -16.67
CA LYS A 88 30.33 -19.30 -18.11
C LYS A 88 29.30 -20.12 -18.90
N GLN A 89 28.94 -19.64 -20.10
CA GLN A 89 27.94 -20.28 -20.94
C GLN A 89 28.19 -21.79 -21.12
N ASN A 90 29.40 -22.19 -21.52
CA ASN A 90 29.73 -23.60 -21.76
C ASN A 90 29.49 -24.50 -20.53
N GLN A 91 29.75 -24.02 -19.31
CA GLN A 91 29.55 -24.81 -18.09
C GLN A 91 28.06 -25.01 -17.79
N ARG A 92 27.26 -23.96 -17.97
CA ARG A 92 25.81 -24.05 -17.76
C ARG A 92 25.15 -24.95 -18.80
N GLU A 93 25.60 -24.88 -20.05
CA GLU A 93 25.20 -25.80 -21.12
C GLU A 93 25.52 -27.25 -20.74
N GLN A 94 26.70 -27.52 -20.17
CA GLN A 94 27.08 -28.85 -19.68
C GLN A 94 26.18 -29.33 -18.53
N PHE A 95 25.86 -28.49 -17.55
CA PHE A 95 24.96 -28.86 -16.44
C PHE A 95 23.55 -29.20 -16.93
N ILE A 96 23.00 -28.39 -17.84
CA ILE A 96 21.68 -28.64 -18.44
C ILE A 96 21.72 -29.91 -19.29
N ALA A 97 22.77 -30.10 -20.09
CA ALA A 97 22.93 -31.29 -20.92
C ALA A 97 23.08 -32.56 -20.08
N ALA A 98 23.84 -32.53 -18.99
CA ALA A 98 23.98 -33.67 -18.08
C ALA A 98 22.62 -34.07 -17.48
N ALA A 99 21.84 -33.09 -17.01
CA ALA A 99 20.52 -33.36 -16.44
C ALA A 99 19.49 -33.89 -17.47
N LEU A 100 19.51 -33.36 -18.70
CA LEU A 100 18.48 -33.66 -19.72
C LEU A 100 18.86 -34.84 -20.62
N ASN A 101 20.14 -35.08 -20.91
CA ASN A 101 20.56 -36.22 -21.73
C ASN A 101 20.38 -37.56 -21.00
N GLU A 102 20.38 -37.56 -19.68
CA GLU A 102 20.06 -38.72 -18.83
C GLU A 102 18.54 -38.91 -18.62
N SER A 103 17.71 -38.11 -19.31
CA SER A 103 16.25 -38.17 -19.23
C SER A 103 15.63 -38.65 -20.55
N ASP A 104 14.35 -38.99 -20.53
CA ASP A 104 13.60 -39.44 -21.72
C ASP A 104 13.27 -38.29 -22.72
N ILE A 105 13.85 -37.10 -22.55
CA ILE A 105 13.55 -35.93 -23.36
C ILE A 105 14.48 -35.86 -24.57
N SER A 106 13.89 -36.05 -25.74
CA SER A 106 14.60 -35.98 -27.03
C SER A 106 14.69 -34.57 -27.63
N LYS A 107 13.87 -33.62 -27.16
CA LYS A 107 13.78 -32.26 -27.73
C LYS A 107 13.89 -31.19 -26.66
N TRP A 108 15.10 -30.65 -26.50
CA TRP A 108 15.35 -29.48 -25.68
C TRP A 108 16.38 -28.56 -26.34
N ARG A 109 16.33 -27.26 -26.03
CA ARG A 109 17.36 -26.29 -26.44
C ARG A 109 17.44 -25.11 -25.49
N ILE A 110 18.63 -24.53 -25.38
CA ILE A 110 18.82 -23.27 -24.65
C ILE A 110 18.48 -22.08 -25.56
N VAL A 111 17.73 -21.12 -25.03
CA VAL A 111 17.43 -19.86 -25.70
C VAL A 111 18.67 -18.98 -25.63
N LYS A 112 19.27 -18.72 -26.80
CA LYS A 112 20.47 -17.89 -26.89
C LYS A 112 20.18 -16.45 -26.42
N ARG A 113 20.93 -15.99 -25.43
CA ARG A 113 20.94 -14.59 -24.97
C ARG A 113 21.66 -13.72 -26.00
N ARG A 114 20.98 -12.70 -26.53
CA ARG A 114 21.50 -11.77 -27.56
C ARG A 114 21.46 -10.33 -27.05
N ASN A 115 22.16 -10.07 -25.96
CA ASN A 115 22.22 -8.77 -25.30
C ASN A 115 23.60 -8.55 -24.68
N LEU A 116 23.84 -7.38 -24.09
CA LEU A 116 25.15 -7.02 -23.54
C LEU A 116 25.60 -7.91 -22.36
N ALA A 117 24.67 -8.62 -21.70
CA ALA A 117 25.00 -9.54 -20.61
C ALA A 117 25.48 -10.92 -21.12
N SER A 118 25.32 -11.24 -22.41
CA SER A 118 25.70 -12.56 -22.94
C SER A 118 27.20 -12.82 -22.93
N SER A 119 28.03 -11.77 -22.92
CA SER A 119 29.50 -11.88 -22.84
C SER A 119 30.02 -12.13 -21.43
N TYR A 120 29.14 -12.14 -20.42
CA TYR A 120 29.51 -12.27 -19.01
C TYR A 120 28.96 -13.59 -18.43
N PRO A 121 29.58 -14.12 -17.37
CA PRO A 121 29.00 -15.18 -16.57
C PRO A 121 27.57 -14.83 -16.14
N SER A 122 26.73 -15.84 -16.01
CA SER A 122 25.32 -15.70 -15.59
C SER A 122 25.00 -16.78 -14.58
N ASP A 123 24.03 -16.50 -13.73
CA ASP A 123 23.44 -17.44 -12.77
C ASP A 123 22.17 -18.09 -13.32
N PHE A 124 21.80 -17.84 -14.58
CA PHE A 124 20.64 -18.49 -15.18
C PHE A 124 20.77 -18.71 -16.69
N ASP A 125 19.93 -19.62 -17.21
CA ASP A 125 19.58 -19.76 -18.62
C ASP A 125 18.08 -19.99 -18.80
N VAL A 126 17.57 -19.71 -20.01
CA VAL A 126 16.23 -20.12 -20.41
C VAL A 126 16.33 -21.35 -21.29
N VAL A 127 15.65 -22.43 -20.90
CA VAL A 127 15.62 -23.70 -21.61
C VAL A 127 14.22 -23.94 -22.15
N ILE A 128 14.14 -24.28 -23.43
CA ILE A 128 12.93 -24.81 -24.05
C ILE A 128 12.96 -26.32 -23.91
N VAL A 129 11.94 -26.88 -23.27
CA VAL A 129 11.80 -28.31 -23.03
C VAL A 129 10.44 -28.77 -23.54
N GLU A 130 10.43 -29.66 -24.54
CA GLU A 130 9.21 -30.32 -25.03
C GLU A 130 9.03 -31.65 -24.29
N GLU A 131 8.23 -31.64 -23.22
CA GLU A 131 7.97 -32.87 -22.44
C GLU A 131 6.82 -33.70 -23.02
N GLY A 132 6.95 -35.03 -22.88
CA GLY A 132 5.82 -35.96 -22.94
C GLY A 132 5.05 -36.01 -21.61
N ILE A 133 4.03 -36.86 -21.51
CA ILE A 133 3.03 -36.90 -20.42
C ILE A 133 3.63 -37.05 -18.99
N ARG A 134 4.89 -37.49 -18.83
CA ARG A 134 5.47 -37.88 -17.52
C ARG A 134 6.40 -36.88 -16.83
N GLY A 135 6.71 -35.71 -17.39
CA GLY A 135 7.44 -34.63 -16.68
C GLY A 135 8.85 -34.97 -16.15
N SER A 136 9.54 -35.94 -16.74
CA SER A 136 10.76 -36.54 -16.16
C SER A 136 11.99 -35.63 -16.18
N GLY A 137 12.16 -34.75 -17.18
CA GLY A 137 13.39 -33.95 -17.29
C GLY A 137 13.37 -32.65 -16.49
N LEU A 138 12.21 -32.01 -16.29
CA LEU A 138 12.12 -30.90 -15.32
C LEU A 138 12.46 -31.37 -13.90
N LYS A 139 12.08 -32.60 -13.55
CA LYS A 139 12.47 -33.22 -12.28
C LYS A 139 14.00 -33.39 -12.19
N ARG A 140 14.65 -33.93 -13.23
CA ARG A 140 16.11 -34.08 -13.26
C ARG A 140 16.86 -32.74 -13.19
N LEU A 141 16.38 -31.71 -13.87
CA LEU A 141 16.95 -30.37 -13.75
C LEU A 141 16.88 -29.85 -12.31
N ARG A 142 15.77 -30.07 -11.60
CA ARG A 142 15.62 -29.66 -10.20
C ARG A 142 16.51 -30.46 -9.23
N GLU A 143 16.82 -31.70 -9.58
CA GLU A 143 17.66 -32.60 -8.76
C GLU A 143 19.17 -32.39 -9.02
N HIS A 144 19.56 -31.69 -10.08
CA HIS A 144 20.96 -31.46 -10.41
C HIS A 144 21.65 -30.57 -9.36
N PRO A 145 22.83 -30.95 -8.83
CA PRO A 145 23.45 -30.28 -7.67
C PRO A 145 23.81 -28.81 -7.89
N SER A 146 24.17 -28.43 -9.12
CA SER A 146 24.50 -27.03 -9.47
C SER A 146 23.27 -26.16 -9.76
N VAL A 147 22.08 -26.75 -9.88
CA VAL A 147 20.84 -26.03 -10.18
C VAL A 147 20.18 -25.61 -8.87
N LYS A 148 19.97 -24.31 -8.71
CA LYS A 148 19.29 -23.73 -7.55
C LYS A 148 17.78 -23.92 -7.65
N ARG A 149 17.21 -23.64 -8.81
CA ARG A 149 15.77 -23.69 -9.05
C ARG A 149 15.44 -23.72 -10.54
N VAL A 150 14.32 -24.37 -10.87
CA VAL A 150 13.72 -24.37 -12.21
C VAL A 150 12.32 -23.79 -12.12
N THR A 151 12.08 -22.65 -12.76
CA THR A 151 10.79 -21.96 -12.77
C THR A 151 10.31 -21.73 -14.21
N PRO A 152 9.00 -21.73 -14.49
CA PRO A 152 8.50 -21.32 -15.79
C PRO A 152 8.91 -19.87 -16.10
N GLN A 153 9.34 -19.61 -17.32
CA GLN A 153 9.59 -18.26 -17.80
C GLN A 153 8.28 -17.50 -17.87
N ARG A 154 8.28 -16.23 -17.44
CA ARG A 154 7.12 -15.35 -17.58
C ARG A 154 7.37 -14.22 -18.56
N ARG A 155 6.30 -13.82 -19.23
CA ARG A 155 6.17 -12.73 -20.19
C ARG A 155 5.19 -11.72 -19.60
N VAL A 156 5.66 -10.53 -19.28
CA VAL A 156 4.89 -9.49 -18.60
C VAL A 156 4.34 -8.51 -19.63
N PHE A 157 3.08 -8.12 -19.47
CA PHE A 157 2.42 -7.09 -20.25
C PHE A 157 2.15 -5.92 -19.31
N ARG A 158 2.52 -4.73 -19.76
CA ARG A 158 2.18 -3.48 -19.11
C ARG A 158 1.22 -2.74 -20.05
N ASN A 159 0.13 -2.17 -19.57
CA ASN A 159 -0.66 -1.26 -20.38
C ASN A 159 -0.62 0.12 -19.74
N LEU A 160 0.16 1.02 -20.34
CA LEU A 160 0.22 2.44 -20.03
C LEU A 160 -0.91 3.15 -20.76
N GLN A 161 -1.95 3.51 -20.04
CA GLN A 161 -3.05 4.33 -20.55
C GLN A 161 -2.90 5.76 -20.02
N TYR A 162 -2.83 6.73 -20.95
CA TYR A 162 -2.83 8.15 -20.63
C TYR A 162 -4.26 8.67 -20.72
N ILE A 163 -4.88 8.92 -19.57
CA ILE A 163 -6.25 9.40 -19.47
C ILE A 163 -6.21 10.92 -19.30
N ASN A 164 -6.87 11.66 -20.19
CA ASN A 164 -6.97 13.12 -20.05
C ASN A 164 -7.84 13.46 -18.83
N SER A 165 -7.39 14.39 -18.00
CA SER A 165 -8.06 14.72 -16.73
C SER A 165 -9.46 15.33 -16.89
N SER A 166 -9.89 15.68 -18.10
CA SER A 166 -11.24 16.17 -18.40
C SER A 166 -12.31 15.06 -18.36
N ASP A 167 -11.92 13.79 -18.53
CA ASP A 167 -12.87 12.67 -18.58
C ASP A 167 -13.19 12.06 -17.21
N THR A 168 -12.46 12.44 -16.15
CA THR A 168 -12.61 11.87 -14.81
C THR A 168 -13.71 12.52 -13.95
N ASP A 169 -14.28 13.65 -14.36
CA ASP A 169 -15.38 14.32 -13.64
C ASP A 169 -16.79 13.93 -14.15
N HIS A 170 -16.89 13.03 -15.14
CA HIS A 170 -18.17 12.60 -15.72
C HIS A 170 -18.68 11.22 -15.27
N LEU A 171 -18.13 10.64 -14.20
CA LEU A 171 -18.81 9.55 -13.49
C LEU A 171 -19.84 10.15 -12.52
N LYS A 172 -21.09 10.23 -12.97
CA LYS A 172 -22.26 10.60 -12.18
C LYS A 172 -22.42 9.67 -10.97
N ILE A 173 -21.89 10.07 -9.81
CA ILE A 173 -22.40 9.62 -8.52
C ILE A 173 -23.29 10.75 -7.98
N SER A 174 -24.56 10.69 -8.34
CA SER A 174 -25.59 11.51 -7.73
C SER A 174 -25.95 10.92 -6.35
N ARG A 175 -25.31 11.39 -5.28
CA ARG A 175 -25.88 11.30 -3.92
C ARG A 175 -25.62 12.60 -3.12
N PRO A 176 -26.63 13.12 -2.41
CA PRO A 176 -26.49 14.32 -1.60
C PRO A 176 -25.83 13.95 -0.26
N ILE A 177 -24.65 14.50 0.01
CA ILE A 177 -24.02 14.41 1.33
C ILE A 177 -24.85 15.26 2.30
N LYS A 178 -25.60 14.60 3.20
CA LYS A 178 -26.10 15.25 4.41
C LYS A 178 -24.90 15.51 5.32
N LYS A 179 -24.65 16.80 5.57
CA LYS A 179 -23.68 17.32 6.55
C LYS A 179 -23.90 16.69 7.92
N PHE A 180 -22.88 16.04 8.45
CA PHE A 180 -22.62 15.98 9.89
C PHE A 180 -21.11 16.15 10.08
N TRP A 181 -20.73 16.86 11.15
CA TRP A 181 -19.41 17.44 11.49
C TRP A 181 -19.16 18.88 10.99
N GLU A 182 -19.65 19.84 11.78
CA GLU A 182 -19.08 21.19 11.87
C GLU A 182 -17.92 21.18 12.88
N PRO A 183 -16.68 21.51 12.49
CA PRO A 183 -15.69 22.01 13.42
C PRO A 183 -15.89 23.52 13.59
N THR A 184 -16.08 23.95 14.84
CA THR A 184 -16.24 25.35 15.22
C THR A 184 -15.00 26.18 14.85
N GLY A 185 -15.15 26.98 13.79
CA GLY A 185 -14.70 28.37 13.71
C GLY A 185 -13.20 28.71 13.83
N ARG A 186 -12.50 28.77 12.68
CA ARG A 186 -11.61 29.89 12.33
C ARG A 186 -11.65 30.11 10.82
N ARG A 187 -12.27 31.22 10.37
CA ARG A 187 -12.28 31.67 8.97
C ARG A 187 -10.85 31.96 8.54
N ILE A 188 -10.27 31.12 7.69
CA ILE A 188 -9.10 31.47 6.88
C ILE A 188 -9.64 32.12 5.61
N GLY A 189 -9.26 33.38 5.38
CA GLY A 189 -9.63 34.13 4.19
C GLY A 189 -9.19 33.40 2.92
N ARG A 190 -10.07 33.39 1.91
CA ARG A 190 -9.79 32.85 0.58
C ARG A 190 -8.64 33.64 -0.05
N VAL A 191 -7.43 33.10 0.00
CA VAL A 191 -6.33 33.55 -0.87
C VAL A 191 -6.53 32.88 -2.22
N LEU A 192 -6.94 33.65 -3.23
CA LEU A 192 -6.87 33.27 -4.64
C LEU A 192 -5.39 33.20 -5.05
N LEU A 193 -4.73 32.08 -4.77
CA LEU A 193 -3.40 31.80 -5.31
C LEU A 193 -3.55 31.45 -6.79
N ARG A 194 -3.19 32.39 -7.67
CA ARG A 194 -2.79 32.05 -9.04
C ARG A 194 -1.61 31.07 -8.94
N ALA A 195 -1.87 29.78 -9.10
CA ALA A 195 -0.85 28.74 -9.09
C ALA A 195 0.06 28.90 -10.32
N ALA A 196 1.17 29.62 -10.18
CA ALA A 196 2.32 29.42 -11.06
C ALA A 196 2.72 27.94 -10.90
N PRO A 197 2.88 27.17 -11.99
CA PRO A 197 3.29 25.77 -11.89
C PRO A 197 4.69 25.71 -11.27
N ARG A 198 4.74 25.42 -9.96
CA ARG A 198 5.98 25.33 -9.22
C ARG A 198 6.71 24.06 -9.64
N GLN A 199 7.95 24.21 -10.05
CA GLN A 199 8.79 23.09 -10.42
C GLN A 199 9.12 22.26 -9.18
N ILE A 200 9.03 20.92 -9.31
CA ILE A 200 9.20 19.99 -8.19
C ILE A 200 10.56 20.12 -7.50
N THR A 201 11.61 20.44 -8.27
CA THR A 201 12.96 20.68 -7.78
C THR A 201 13.00 21.82 -6.75
N SER A 202 12.32 22.92 -7.01
CA SER A 202 12.28 24.07 -6.09
C SER A 202 11.41 23.79 -4.86
N ILE A 203 10.31 23.03 -5.01
CA ILE A 203 9.46 22.69 -3.87
C ILE A 203 10.19 21.74 -2.91
N LEU A 204 10.99 20.81 -3.45
CA LEU A 204 11.83 19.91 -2.66
C LEU A 204 13.20 20.52 -2.31
N GLN A 205 13.42 21.80 -2.61
CA GLN A 205 14.64 22.55 -2.27
C GLN A 205 15.93 21.96 -2.84
N ALA A 206 15.87 21.32 -4.00
CA ALA A 206 17.04 20.76 -4.69
C ALA A 206 18.03 21.84 -5.14
N ASP A 207 17.53 23.04 -5.44
CA ASP A 207 18.32 24.23 -5.78
C ASP A 207 19.32 24.63 -4.67
N THR A 208 18.96 24.42 -3.41
CA THR A 208 19.87 24.63 -2.29
C THR A 208 21.08 23.70 -2.37
N LEU A 209 20.87 22.41 -2.65
CA LEU A 209 21.98 21.45 -2.83
C LEU A 209 22.79 21.74 -4.10
N TRP A 210 22.14 22.16 -5.19
CA TRP A 210 22.84 22.56 -6.41
C TRP A 210 23.78 23.75 -6.17
N SER A 211 23.36 24.72 -5.35
CA SER A 211 24.21 25.87 -4.98
C SER A 211 25.46 25.45 -4.19
N MET A 212 25.42 24.28 -3.53
CA MET A 212 26.57 23.66 -2.85
C MET A 212 27.45 22.82 -3.80
N GLY A 213 27.15 22.81 -5.11
CA GLY A 213 27.84 21.98 -6.10
C GLY A 213 27.41 20.50 -6.11
N ILE A 214 26.36 20.15 -5.37
CA ILE A 214 25.81 18.80 -5.30
C ILE A 214 24.74 18.69 -6.37
N THR A 215 25.03 18.02 -7.49
CA THR A 215 24.14 17.99 -8.67
C THR A 215 23.89 16.57 -9.23
N GLY A 216 24.32 15.54 -8.50
CA GLY A 216 24.28 14.15 -8.96
C GLY A 216 25.54 13.66 -9.67
N SER A 217 26.56 14.53 -9.82
CA SER A 217 27.81 14.18 -10.51
C SER A 217 28.47 12.94 -9.91
N GLY A 218 28.92 12.01 -10.76
CA GLY A 218 29.58 10.76 -10.35
C GLY A 218 28.62 9.61 -9.98
N VAL A 219 27.31 9.86 -9.86
CA VAL A 219 26.32 8.82 -9.56
C VAL A 219 25.80 8.19 -10.85
N LYS A 220 25.86 6.85 -10.94
CA LYS A 220 25.26 6.06 -12.01
C LYS A 220 23.82 5.71 -11.69
N VAL A 221 22.90 6.19 -12.51
CA VAL A 221 21.46 5.93 -12.35
C VAL A 221 20.96 5.08 -13.51
N ALA A 222 20.48 3.88 -13.21
CA ALA A 222 19.80 3.04 -14.18
C ALA A 222 18.29 3.30 -14.19
N VAL A 223 17.73 3.48 -15.39
CA VAL A 223 16.29 3.64 -15.61
C VAL A 223 15.79 2.45 -16.42
N PHE A 224 15.01 1.59 -15.78
CA PHE A 224 14.40 0.41 -16.39
C PHE A 224 13.01 0.79 -16.89
N ASP A 225 12.88 1.09 -18.19
CA ASP A 225 11.61 1.55 -18.75
C ASP A 225 11.53 1.32 -20.27
N THR A 226 10.81 2.18 -21.01
CA THR A 226 10.64 2.12 -22.47
C THR A 226 11.79 2.69 -23.28
N GLY A 227 12.83 3.23 -22.63
CA GLY A 227 13.98 3.82 -23.31
C GLY A 227 14.03 5.34 -23.21
N LEU A 228 14.91 5.94 -24.00
CA LEU A 228 15.12 7.40 -24.07
C LEU A 228 15.65 7.74 -25.46
N SER A 229 15.16 8.82 -26.08
CA SER A 229 15.66 9.23 -27.40
C SER A 229 17.09 9.78 -27.37
N LYS A 230 17.88 9.47 -28.41
CA LYS A 230 19.33 9.78 -28.48
C LYS A 230 19.60 11.28 -28.49
N GLY A 231 18.78 12.03 -29.23
CA GLY A 231 18.97 13.45 -29.49
C GLY A 231 18.17 14.36 -28.55
N HIS A 232 17.65 13.83 -27.44
CA HIS A 232 16.74 14.60 -26.61
C HIS A 232 17.48 15.75 -25.88
N PRO A 233 17.07 17.03 -26.07
CA PRO A 233 17.88 18.19 -25.70
C PRO A 233 18.02 18.44 -24.19
N HIS A 234 17.22 17.76 -23.37
CA HIS A 234 17.22 17.93 -21.91
C HIS A 234 18.38 17.20 -21.22
N PHE A 235 19.00 16.21 -21.85
CA PHE A 235 19.95 15.32 -21.18
C PHE A 235 21.39 15.60 -21.62
N LYS A 236 22.28 15.86 -20.65
CA LYS A 236 23.71 16.10 -20.90
C LYS A 236 24.56 14.83 -20.82
N ARG A 237 24.20 13.88 -19.96
CA ARG A 237 25.06 12.74 -19.55
C ARG A 237 24.38 11.38 -19.67
N VAL A 238 23.99 11.03 -20.90
CA VAL A 238 23.55 9.66 -21.21
C VAL A 238 24.79 8.82 -21.54
N VAL A 239 25.20 7.97 -20.60
CA VAL A 239 26.39 7.12 -20.76
C VAL A 239 26.08 5.91 -21.62
N GLU A 240 24.92 5.30 -21.39
CA GLU A 240 24.52 4.09 -22.09
C GLU A 240 23.01 4.10 -22.38
N ARG A 241 22.66 3.58 -23.55
CA ARG A 241 21.31 3.10 -23.85
C ARG A 241 21.43 1.66 -24.34
N SER A 242 20.70 0.75 -23.74
CA SER A 242 20.71 -0.67 -24.11
C SER A 242 19.29 -1.22 -24.21
N ASP A 243 19.09 -2.13 -25.17
CA ASP A 243 17.84 -2.83 -25.38
C ASP A 243 17.98 -4.28 -24.91
N TRP A 244 17.11 -4.67 -23.98
CA TRP A 244 17.04 -6.01 -23.42
C TRP A 244 15.92 -6.83 -24.07
N THR A 245 15.16 -6.21 -24.97
CA THR A 245 14.05 -6.82 -25.71
C THR A 245 14.53 -7.43 -27.04
N HIS A 246 13.59 -7.94 -27.83
CA HIS A 246 13.86 -8.45 -29.17
C HIS A 246 13.68 -7.41 -30.29
N GLU A 247 13.18 -6.20 -30.00
CA GLU A 247 12.88 -5.19 -31.01
C GLU A 247 14.12 -4.47 -31.56
N LYS A 248 15.29 -4.65 -30.94
CA LYS A 248 16.58 -4.06 -31.34
C LYS A 248 16.49 -2.54 -31.56
N SER A 249 15.76 -1.85 -30.69
CA SER A 249 15.58 -0.40 -30.74
C SER A 249 15.99 0.22 -29.42
N LEU A 250 16.71 1.35 -29.49
CA LEU A 250 17.11 2.13 -28.32
C LEU A 250 16.20 3.35 -28.10
N GLU A 251 15.28 3.61 -29.02
CA GLU A 251 14.37 4.75 -28.95
C GLU A 251 13.19 4.46 -28.01
N ASP A 252 12.74 5.50 -27.33
CA ASP A 252 11.51 5.43 -26.54
C ASP A 252 10.31 5.54 -27.49
N GLY A 253 9.51 4.48 -27.64
CA GLY A 253 8.30 4.53 -28.46
C GLY A 253 7.07 5.06 -27.72
N LEU A 254 7.11 5.18 -26.39
CA LEU A 254 5.93 5.48 -25.55
C LEU A 254 6.05 6.80 -24.76
N GLY A 255 7.27 7.29 -24.58
CA GLY A 255 7.57 8.54 -23.86
C GLY A 255 7.62 8.41 -22.34
N HIS A 256 7.28 7.25 -21.76
CA HIS A 256 7.29 7.05 -20.31
C HIS A 256 8.72 7.07 -19.76
N GLY A 257 9.63 6.29 -20.35
CA GLY A 257 11.05 6.28 -19.98
C GLY A 257 11.72 7.64 -20.11
N THR A 258 11.40 8.41 -21.17
CA THR A 258 11.90 9.78 -21.36
C THR A 258 11.44 10.71 -20.23
N PHE A 259 10.17 10.61 -19.82
CA PHE A 259 9.63 11.39 -18.72
C PHE A 259 10.30 11.02 -17.39
N VAL A 260 10.41 9.72 -17.09
CA VAL A 260 11.05 9.18 -15.88
C VAL A 260 12.50 9.64 -15.79
N ALA A 261 13.29 9.47 -16.86
CA ALA A 261 14.66 9.97 -16.93
C ALA A 261 14.71 11.49 -16.74
N GLY A 262 13.75 12.23 -17.30
CA GLY A 262 13.64 13.69 -17.18
C GLY A 262 13.50 14.17 -15.75
N VAL A 263 12.60 13.54 -14.98
CA VAL A 263 12.40 13.86 -13.55
C VAL A 263 13.68 13.59 -12.73
N ILE A 264 14.47 12.60 -13.14
CA ILE A 264 15.74 12.28 -12.47
C ILE A 264 16.83 13.30 -12.85
N ALA A 265 17.07 13.55 -14.13
CA ALA A 265 18.31 14.20 -14.59
C ALA A 265 18.15 15.17 -15.78
N SER A 266 16.95 15.70 -16.04
CA SER A 266 16.82 16.81 -16.99
C SER A 266 17.67 18.00 -16.54
N SER A 267 18.42 18.57 -17.48
CA SER A 267 19.35 19.69 -17.25
C SER A 267 18.93 20.98 -17.96
N LYS A 268 17.85 20.92 -18.75
CA LYS A 268 17.30 22.05 -19.50
C LYS A 268 15.79 21.87 -19.57
N GLU A 269 15.05 22.88 -19.10
CA GLU A 269 13.57 22.86 -18.99
C GLU A 269 13.04 21.69 -18.15
N CYS A 270 12.02 21.92 -17.31
CA CYS A 270 11.52 20.89 -16.36
C CYS A 270 12.66 20.08 -15.71
N LEU A 271 13.57 20.80 -15.04
CA LEU A 271 14.81 20.24 -14.50
C LEU A 271 14.49 19.04 -13.61
N GLY A 272 15.32 18.01 -13.74
CA GLY A 272 15.35 16.87 -12.85
C GLY A 272 16.15 17.18 -11.58
N LEU A 273 16.07 16.31 -10.58
CA LEU A 273 16.72 16.56 -9.29
C LEU A 273 18.26 16.45 -9.36
N ALA A 274 18.80 15.56 -10.18
CA ALA A 274 20.21 15.22 -10.29
C ALA A 274 20.74 15.38 -11.73
N PRO A 275 20.81 16.62 -12.26
CA PRO A 275 21.08 16.90 -13.67
C PRO A 275 22.46 16.43 -14.18
N ASP A 276 23.46 16.23 -13.30
CA ASP A 276 24.81 15.80 -13.68
C ASP A 276 25.08 14.30 -13.45
N SER A 277 24.04 13.54 -13.09
CA SER A 277 24.12 12.09 -12.96
C SER A 277 24.37 11.38 -14.30
N GLN A 278 25.01 10.21 -14.23
CA GLN A 278 25.31 9.37 -15.37
C GLN A 278 24.12 8.43 -15.63
N LEU A 279 23.37 8.69 -16.69
CA LEU A 279 22.20 7.89 -17.03
C LEU A 279 22.57 6.61 -17.80
N TYR A 280 22.06 5.49 -17.31
CA TYR A 280 22.06 4.18 -17.97
C TYR A 280 20.61 3.82 -18.29
N ILE A 281 20.23 3.89 -19.56
CA ILE A 281 18.85 3.69 -19.97
C ILE A 281 18.67 2.27 -20.45
N PHE A 282 17.99 1.45 -19.65
CA PHE A 282 17.74 0.05 -19.96
C PHE A 282 16.30 -0.10 -20.44
N ARG A 283 16.16 -0.28 -21.74
CA ARG A 283 14.86 -0.59 -22.34
C ARG A 283 14.55 -2.06 -22.07
N VAL A 284 13.58 -2.29 -21.20
CA VAL A 284 13.12 -3.63 -20.79
C VAL A 284 11.69 -3.92 -21.23
N PHE A 285 11.01 -2.95 -21.83
CA PHE A 285 9.70 -3.11 -22.46
C PHE A 285 9.74 -2.80 -23.95
N THR A 286 9.03 -3.60 -24.72
CA THR A 286 8.78 -3.34 -26.14
C THR A 286 7.79 -2.18 -26.34
N ASN A 287 7.60 -1.72 -27.58
CA ASN A 287 6.59 -0.71 -27.90
C ASN A 287 5.16 -1.27 -27.74
N ASN A 288 5.03 -2.59 -27.90
CA ASN A 288 3.82 -3.33 -27.54
C ASN A 288 3.72 -3.61 -26.02
N GLN A 289 4.60 -3.00 -25.23
CA GLN A 289 4.61 -3.05 -23.77
C GLN A 289 4.75 -4.46 -23.17
N VAL A 290 5.49 -5.31 -23.87
CA VAL A 290 5.83 -6.67 -23.45
C VAL A 290 7.24 -6.68 -22.85
N SER A 291 7.42 -7.46 -21.80
CA SER A 291 8.70 -7.81 -21.21
C SER A 291 8.76 -9.30 -20.89
N TYR A 292 9.93 -9.82 -20.54
CA TYR A 292 10.11 -11.18 -20.03
C TYR A 292 10.93 -11.13 -18.76
N THR A 293 10.68 -12.06 -17.83
CA THR A 293 11.46 -12.16 -16.59
C THR A 293 12.94 -12.27 -16.88
N SER A 294 13.35 -13.13 -17.82
CA SER A 294 14.76 -13.25 -18.21
C SER A 294 15.40 -11.94 -18.69
N TRP A 295 14.64 -11.02 -19.29
CA TRP A 295 15.17 -9.72 -19.70
C TRP A 295 15.50 -8.83 -18.50
N PHE A 296 14.65 -8.86 -17.47
CA PHE A 296 14.96 -8.22 -16.19
C PHE A 296 16.16 -8.85 -15.51
N LEU A 297 16.25 -10.18 -15.46
CA LEU A 297 17.38 -10.89 -14.86
C LEU A 297 18.71 -10.51 -15.55
N ASP A 298 18.72 -10.50 -16.88
CA ASP A 298 19.88 -10.07 -17.66
C ASP A 298 20.26 -8.61 -17.42
N ALA A 299 19.27 -7.71 -17.44
CA ALA A 299 19.48 -6.29 -17.17
C ALA A 299 19.97 -6.02 -15.74
N PHE A 300 19.47 -6.77 -14.74
CA PHE A 300 19.93 -6.69 -13.36
C PHE A 300 21.35 -7.22 -13.20
N ASN A 301 21.68 -8.37 -13.79
CA ASN A 301 23.05 -8.90 -13.82
C ASN A 301 24.01 -7.87 -14.42
N TYR A 302 23.60 -7.21 -15.50
CA TYR A 302 24.39 -6.15 -16.12
C TYR A 302 24.51 -4.88 -15.27
N ALA A 303 23.44 -4.48 -14.58
CA ALA A 303 23.46 -3.36 -13.64
C ALA A 303 24.46 -3.60 -12.50
N ILE A 304 24.49 -4.82 -11.96
CA ILE A 304 25.47 -5.24 -10.94
C ILE A 304 26.90 -5.13 -11.51
N LEU A 305 27.14 -5.69 -12.70
CA LEU A 305 28.45 -5.64 -13.36
C LEU A 305 28.93 -4.21 -13.64
N LYS A 306 28.01 -3.31 -14.02
CA LYS A 306 28.31 -1.88 -14.26
C LYS A 306 28.46 -1.08 -12.97
N LYS A 307 28.22 -1.69 -11.80
CA LYS A 307 28.23 -1.04 -10.48
C LYS A 307 27.31 0.17 -10.47
N ILE A 308 26.07 -0.01 -10.94
CA ILE A 308 25.04 1.02 -10.87
C ILE A 308 24.83 1.42 -9.40
N ASN A 309 24.68 2.71 -9.12
CA ASN A 309 24.47 3.18 -7.75
C ASN A 309 22.98 3.21 -7.39
N VAL A 310 22.15 3.71 -8.30
CA VAL A 310 20.70 3.89 -8.11
C VAL A 310 19.96 3.24 -9.27
N LEU A 311 18.96 2.43 -8.97
CA LEU A 311 18.08 1.84 -9.97
C LEU A 311 16.65 2.31 -9.71
N ASN A 312 16.05 2.97 -10.69
CA ASN A 312 14.63 3.31 -10.65
C ASN A 312 13.81 2.32 -11.48
N LEU A 313 12.82 1.72 -10.84
CA LEU A 313 11.81 0.86 -11.46
C LEU A 313 10.42 1.46 -11.24
N SER A 314 10.01 2.34 -12.16
CA SER A 314 8.70 3.01 -12.18
C SER A 314 7.56 2.09 -12.67
N ILE A 315 7.65 0.82 -12.29
CA ILE A 315 6.90 -0.32 -12.84
C ILE A 315 6.65 -1.26 -11.65
N GLY A 316 5.45 -1.79 -11.53
CA GLY A 316 5.13 -2.78 -10.50
C GLY A 316 3.74 -3.36 -10.74
N GLY A 317 3.62 -4.69 -10.67
CA GLY A 317 2.36 -5.40 -10.85
C GLY A 317 1.86 -6.03 -9.54
N PRO A 318 0.62 -6.58 -9.53
CA PRO A 318 0.09 -7.30 -8.38
C PRO A 318 0.96 -8.55 -8.19
N ASP A 319 1.80 -8.50 -7.16
CA ASP A 319 2.75 -9.52 -6.70
C ASP A 319 3.41 -10.38 -7.80
N PHE A 320 4.62 -10.00 -8.24
CA PHE A 320 5.45 -10.89 -9.05
C PHE A 320 5.90 -12.08 -8.18
N MET A 321 5.08 -13.13 -8.11
CA MET A 321 5.46 -14.47 -7.62
C MET A 321 6.49 -15.15 -8.55
N ASP A 322 7.38 -14.37 -9.15
CA ASP A 322 8.52 -14.82 -9.90
C ASP A 322 9.71 -14.81 -8.96
N HIS A 323 9.88 -15.91 -8.24
CA HIS A 323 11.00 -16.08 -7.33
C HIS A 323 12.36 -15.68 -7.96
N PRO A 324 12.67 -16.02 -9.24
CA PRO A 324 13.84 -15.48 -9.92
C PRO A 324 13.97 -13.95 -9.88
N PHE A 325 12.87 -13.22 -10.11
CA PHE A 325 12.86 -11.76 -10.08
C PHE A 325 13.13 -11.22 -8.67
N VAL A 326 12.41 -11.73 -7.66
CA VAL A 326 12.57 -11.30 -6.26
C VAL A 326 13.96 -11.63 -5.71
N ASP A 327 14.47 -12.85 -5.97
CA ASP A 327 15.83 -13.23 -5.60
C ASP A 327 16.86 -12.29 -6.22
N LYS A 328 16.65 -11.88 -7.48
CA LYS A 328 17.54 -10.98 -8.19
C LYS A 328 17.45 -9.54 -7.67
N VAL A 329 16.27 -9.08 -7.24
CA VAL A 329 16.10 -7.80 -6.53
C VAL A 329 16.93 -7.80 -5.25
N TRP A 330 16.85 -8.87 -4.45
CA TRP A 330 17.65 -8.96 -3.24
C TRP A 330 19.15 -9.01 -3.53
N GLU A 331 19.58 -9.78 -4.54
CA GLU A 331 20.99 -9.80 -4.95
C GLU A 331 21.48 -8.44 -5.45
N LEU A 332 20.66 -7.73 -6.21
CA LEU A 332 20.97 -6.40 -6.72
C LEU A 332 21.20 -5.41 -5.57
N THR A 333 20.31 -5.41 -4.57
CA THR A 333 20.50 -4.58 -3.38
C THR A 333 21.71 -5.05 -2.56
N ALA A 334 21.97 -6.36 -2.44
CA ALA A 334 23.16 -6.90 -1.77
C ALA A 334 24.47 -6.41 -2.43
N ASN A 335 24.46 -6.21 -3.75
CA ASN A 335 25.54 -5.58 -4.51
C ASN A 335 25.56 -4.04 -4.41
N ARG A 336 24.94 -3.47 -3.36
CA ARG A 336 24.91 -2.05 -3.00
C ARG A 336 24.18 -1.14 -4.01
N VAL A 337 23.34 -1.70 -4.88
CA VAL A 337 22.45 -0.90 -5.73
C VAL A 337 21.25 -0.43 -4.91
N ILE A 338 21.02 0.88 -4.87
CA ILE A 338 19.88 1.47 -4.18
C ILE A 338 18.67 1.41 -5.11
N MET A 339 17.71 0.53 -4.80
CA MET A 339 16.52 0.34 -5.62
C MET A 339 15.35 1.20 -5.14
N VAL A 340 14.76 1.95 -6.07
CA VAL A 340 13.58 2.79 -5.85
C VAL A 340 12.47 2.32 -6.78
N SER A 341 11.28 2.09 -6.23
CA SER A 341 10.14 1.61 -7.02
C SER A 341 8.81 2.24 -6.58
N ALA A 342 7.88 2.31 -7.54
CA ALA A 342 6.54 2.87 -7.37
C ALA A 342 5.63 1.90 -6.61
N ILE A 343 4.90 2.36 -5.59
CA ILE A 343 4.09 1.48 -4.73
C ILE A 343 2.85 0.88 -5.42
N GLY A 344 2.42 1.42 -6.57
CA GLY A 344 1.22 0.99 -7.29
C GLY A 344 0.22 2.14 -7.53
N ASN A 345 -0.72 1.94 -8.46
CA ASN A 345 -1.69 2.96 -8.87
C ASN A 345 -3.16 2.52 -8.65
N ASP A 346 -3.36 1.53 -7.80
CA ASP A 346 -4.64 0.83 -7.61
C ASP A 346 -5.37 1.30 -6.34
N GLY A 347 -4.93 2.42 -5.75
CA GLY A 347 -5.64 3.09 -4.66
C GLY A 347 -7.00 3.65 -5.08
N PRO A 348 -7.87 4.04 -4.12
CA PRO A 348 -7.55 4.27 -2.70
C PRO A 348 -7.78 3.07 -1.78
N LEU A 349 -8.18 1.92 -2.30
CA LEU A 349 -8.42 0.71 -1.50
C LEU A 349 -7.13 0.25 -0.79
N TYR A 350 -7.30 -0.34 0.39
CA TYR A 350 -6.20 -0.95 1.15
C TYR A 350 -5.91 -2.36 0.62
N GLY A 351 -4.64 -2.77 0.68
CA GLY A 351 -4.18 -4.06 0.15
C GLY A 351 -3.77 -3.99 -1.32
N THR A 352 -3.48 -2.79 -1.83
CA THR A 352 -3.25 -2.53 -3.27
C THR A 352 -1.77 -2.35 -3.62
N LEU A 353 -0.85 -2.75 -2.73
CA LEU A 353 0.59 -2.57 -2.92
C LEU A 353 1.13 -3.50 -4.02
N ASN A 354 2.05 -2.98 -4.84
CA ASN A 354 2.66 -3.74 -5.93
C ASN A 354 4.12 -4.14 -5.64
N ASN A 355 4.52 -5.29 -6.20
CA ASN A 355 5.90 -5.77 -6.17
C ASN A 355 6.72 -5.10 -7.29
N PRO A 356 8.01 -4.77 -7.07
CA PRO A 356 8.85 -5.01 -5.89
C PRO A 356 8.87 -3.87 -4.86
N ALA A 357 8.05 -2.83 -5.00
CA ALA A 357 8.04 -1.70 -4.08
C ALA A 357 7.62 -2.10 -2.65
N ASP A 358 6.90 -3.21 -2.54
CA ASP A 358 6.49 -3.85 -1.31
C ASP A 358 7.68 -4.51 -0.54
N GLN A 359 8.78 -4.88 -1.21
CA GLN A 359 9.94 -5.54 -0.60
C GLN A 359 10.64 -4.65 0.43
N MET A 360 11.16 -5.26 1.50
CA MET A 360 11.77 -4.52 2.63
C MET A 360 13.08 -3.81 2.26
N ASP A 361 13.87 -4.35 1.32
CA ASP A 361 15.13 -3.74 0.86
C ASP A 361 14.95 -2.75 -0.31
N VAL A 362 13.71 -2.59 -0.80
CA VAL A 362 13.35 -1.61 -1.84
C VAL A 362 12.76 -0.38 -1.18
N ILE A 363 13.10 0.81 -1.70
CA ILE A 363 12.45 2.07 -1.31
C ILE A 363 11.14 2.18 -2.11
N GLY A 364 10.03 1.85 -1.46
CA GLY A 364 8.68 1.91 -2.03
C GLY A 364 8.06 3.29 -1.85
N VAL A 365 7.65 3.90 -2.97
CA VAL A 365 7.27 5.32 -3.02
C VAL A 365 5.78 5.49 -3.36
N GLY A 366 5.03 6.13 -2.46
CA GLY A 366 3.66 6.58 -2.70
C GLY A 366 3.58 8.00 -3.28
N GLY A 367 2.42 8.34 -3.85
CA GLY A 367 2.17 9.61 -4.54
C GLY A 367 1.27 10.56 -3.75
N ILE A 368 1.67 11.84 -3.66
CA ILE A 368 0.84 12.94 -3.17
C ILE A 368 0.57 13.99 -4.26
N ASN A 369 -0.44 14.82 -4.04
CA ASN A 369 -0.67 16.04 -4.82
C ASN A 369 0.09 17.25 -4.24
N PHE A 370 0.02 18.40 -4.93
CA PHE A 370 0.68 19.64 -4.48
C PHE A 370 0.07 20.26 -3.22
N ASP A 371 -1.10 19.77 -2.77
CA ASP A 371 -1.76 20.14 -1.52
C ASP A 371 -1.35 19.24 -0.35
N ASP A 372 -0.32 18.40 -0.52
CA ASP A 372 0.19 17.45 0.46
C ASP A 372 -0.86 16.41 0.92
N GLN A 373 -1.81 16.06 0.04
CA GLN A 373 -2.76 14.96 0.25
C GLN A 373 -2.33 13.70 -0.52
N ILE A 374 -2.61 12.51 0.04
CA ILE A 374 -2.41 11.24 -0.67
C ILE A 374 -3.22 11.24 -1.97
N ALA A 375 -2.54 11.04 -3.09
CA ALA A 375 -3.21 10.98 -4.39
C ALA A 375 -4.17 9.77 -4.42
N LYS A 376 -5.37 9.95 -4.97
CA LYS A 376 -6.41 8.89 -4.99
C LYS A 376 -5.88 7.58 -5.58
N PHE A 377 -5.13 7.65 -6.68
CA PHE A 377 -4.54 6.48 -7.33
C PHE A 377 -3.42 5.82 -6.49
N SER A 378 -2.80 6.50 -5.53
CA SER A 378 -1.67 5.92 -4.80
C SER A 378 -2.12 4.70 -4.02
N SER A 379 -1.57 3.54 -4.38
CA SER A 379 -1.73 2.30 -3.62
C SER A 379 -1.28 2.47 -2.17
N ARG A 380 -1.92 1.71 -1.27
CA ARG A 380 -1.76 1.84 0.18
C ARG A 380 -2.22 0.59 0.92
N GLY A 381 -1.93 0.54 2.21
CA GLY A 381 -2.21 -0.58 3.09
C GLY A 381 -0.93 -1.23 3.60
N MET A 382 -1.12 -2.25 4.44
CA MET A 382 -0.02 -3.08 4.89
C MET A 382 0.37 -4.10 3.81
N THR A 383 1.56 -4.68 3.94
CA THR A 383 1.98 -5.79 3.07
C THR A 383 1.02 -6.97 3.21
N THR A 384 0.60 -7.55 2.08
CA THR A 384 -0.48 -8.55 2.05
C THR A 384 0.01 -9.97 2.29
N TRP A 385 1.28 -10.27 2.07
CA TRP A 385 1.80 -11.64 2.20
C TRP A 385 1.88 -12.16 3.63
N GLU A 386 1.85 -11.29 4.66
CA GLU A 386 1.73 -11.70 6.06
C GLU A 386 0.28 -11.72 6.60
N LEU A 387 -0.70 -11.22 5.85
CA LEU A 387 -2.08 -11.07 6.34
C LEU A 387 -2.76 -12.37 6.78
N PRO A 388 -2.54 -13.54 6.13
CA PRO A 388 -3.08 -14.80 6.64
C PRO A 388 -2.59 -15.18 8.03
N GLN A 389 -1.54 -14.53 8.54
CA GLN A 389 -0.96 -14.73 9.87
C GLN A 389 -1.26 -13.56 10.83
N GLY A 390 -2.08 -12.59 10.41
CA GLY A 390 -2.60 -11.52 11.26
C GLY A 390 -2.39 -10.11 10.71
N TYR A 391 -1.15 -9.66 10.49
CA TYR A 391 -0.90 -8.25 10.11
C TYR A 391 0.31 -8.11 9.20
N GLY A 392 0.24 -7.19 8.24
CA GLY A 392 1.37 -6.81 7.38
C GLY A 392 2.35 -5.82 8.04
N ARG A 393 3.38 -5.45 7.28
CA ARG A 393 4.37 -4.42 7.62
C ARG A 393 4.03 -3.08 6.95
N VAL A 394 4.66 -2.02 7.46
CA VAL A 394 4.46 -0.64 6.97
C VAL A 394 5.02 -0.47 5.56
N LYS A 395 4.14 -0.11 4.62
CA LYS A 395 4.43 0.40 3.28
C LYS A 395 3.35 1.44 2.89
N PRO A 396 3.61 2.38 1.96
CA PRO A 396 4.91 2.72 1.36
C PRO A 396 5.95 3.13 2.42
N ASP A 397 7.22 3.25 2.05
CA ASP A 397 8.26 3.71 3.01
C ASP A 397 8.15 5.22 3.23
N ILE A 398 7.95 5.97 2.15
CA ILE A 398 7.75 7.42 2.11
C ILE A 398 6.80 7.80 0.98
N VAL A 399 6.33 9.05 0.98
CA VAL A 399 5.56 9.64 -0.11
C VAL A 399 6.22 10.88 -0.69
N THR A 400 5.96 11.18 -1.97
CA THR A 400 6.37 12.44 -2.59
C THR A 400 5.41 12.81 -3.72
N TYR A 401 5.60 13.98 -4.32
CA TYR A 401 4.73 14.46 -5.39
C TYR A 401 4.69 13.48 -6.55
N GLY A 402 3.48 12.97 -6.82
CA GLY A 402 3.19 12.05 -7.90
C GLY A 402 2.02 12.52 -8.76
N SER A 403 1.32 13.59 -8.39
CA SER A 403 0.22 14.15 -9.18
C SER A 403 0.64 15.43 -9.89
N THR A 404 0.32 15.52 -11.18
CA THR A 404 0.56 16.72 -12.01
C THR A 404 2.02 17.18 -12.07
N VAL A 405 2.97 16.24 -12.00
CA VAL A 405 4.41 16.55 -12.05
C VAL A 405 4.84 16.80 -13.49
N ARG A 406 5.62 17.85 -13.69
CA ARG A 406 6.16 18.26 -14.99
C ARG A 406 7.52 17.59 -15.25
N GLY A 407 7.69 16.98 -16.42
CA GLY A 407 8.92 16.28 -16.83
C GLY A 407 9.11 16.29 -18.34
N SER A 408 10.21 15.70 -18.82
CA SER A 408 10.57 15.69 -20.25
C SER A 408 9.53 14.99 -21.12
N ASN A 409 9.22 15.56 -22.28
CA ASN A 409 8.36 14.96 -23.29
C ASN A 409 9.19 14.32 -24.41
N ILE A 410 8.71 13.24 -25.01
CA ILE A 410 9.45 12.46 -26.03
C ILE A 410 9.98 13.31 -27.21
N ARG A 411 9.25 14.34 -27.64
CA ARG A 411 9.62 15.24 -28.76
C ARG A 411 10.33 16.53 -28.31
N GLY A 412 10.84 16.56 -27.08
CA GLY A 412 11.36 17.79 -26.45
C GLY A 412 10.28 18.62 -25.77
N GLY A 413 10.73 19.61 -24.98
CA GLY A 413 9.85 20.37 -24.10
C GLY A 413 9.33 19.52 -22.93
N CYS A 414 8.31 20.02 -22.25
CA CYS A 414 7.80 19.41 -21.02
C CYS A 414 6.37 18.90 -21.18
N ARG A 415 6.07 17.78 -20.52
CA ARG A 415 4.71 17.25 -20.33
C ARG A 415 4.41 17.06 -18.84
N THR A 416 3.14 16.88 -18.51
CA THR A 416 2.69 16.69 -17.13
C THR A 416 2.01 15.34 -16.97
N LEU A 417 2.43 14.56 -15.99
CA LEU A 417 1.84 13.24 -15.69
C LEU A 417 1.48 13.11 -14.22
N SER A 418 0.54 12.21 -13.94
CA SER A 418 0.24 11.72 -12.60
C SER A 418 0.41 10.20 -12.50
N GLY A 419 1.00 9.71 -11.40
CA GLY A 419 1.14 8.29 -11.08
C GLY A 419 2.23 8.07 -10.01
N THR A 420 2.23 6.93 -9.32
CA THR A 420 3.36 6.55 -8.45
C THR A 420 4.62 6.23 -9.27
N SER A 421 4.45 5.84 -10.53
CA SER A 421 5.52 5.78 -11.55
C SER A 421 6.20 7.12 -11.80
N VAL A 422 5.55 8.23 -11.41
CA VAL A 422 6.07 9.60 -11.43
C VAL A 422 6.68 10.00 -10.08
N ALA A 423 6.13 9.52 -8.95
CA ALA A 423 6.72 9.75 -7.63
C ALA A 423 8.05 9.00 -7.42
N SER A 424 8.17 7.77 -7.92
CA SER A 424 9.40 6.97 -7.85
C SER A 424 10.64 7.69 -8.41
N PRO A 425 10.63 8.27 -9.64
CA PRO A 425 11.79 8.96 -10.17
C PRO A 425 12.12 10.27 -9.45
N VAL A 426 11.16 10.89 -8.76
CA VAL A 426 11.46 12.03 -7.87
C VAL A 426 12.36 11.57 -6.73
N VAL A 427 12.04 10.43 -6.10
CA VAL A 427 12.89 9.85 -5.05
C VAL A 427 14.20 9.32 -5.62
N ALA A 428 14.21 8.67 -6.79
CA ALA A 428 15.45 8.21 -7.41
C ALA A 428 16.40 9.37 -7.75
N GLY A 429 15.86 10.48 -8.27
CA GLY A 429 16.60 11.71 -8.47
C GLY A 429 17.10 12.33 -7.16
N ALA A 430 16.27 12.33 -6.10
CA ALA A 430 16.69 12.76 -4.77
C ALA A 430 17.83 11.89 -4.22
N VAL A 431 17.72 10.57 -4.32
CA VAL A 431 18.78 9.62 -3.91
C VAL A 431 20.07 9.87 -4.67
N ALA A 432 19.99 10.09 -5.99
CA ALA A 432 21.18 10.39 -6.80
C ALA A 432 21.81 11.74 -6.42
N LEU A 433 20.99 12.75 -6.17
CA LEU A 433 21.45 14.05 -5.69
C LEU A 433 22.16 13.93 -4.34
N LEU A 434 21.51 13.28 -3.36
CA LEU A 434 22.03 13.03 -2.02
C LEU A 434 23.34 12.24 -2.05
N ALA A 435 23.36 11.11 -2.78
CA ALA A 435 24.54 10.25 -2.89
C ALA A 435 25.77 11.00 -3.41
N SER A 436 25.58 11.90 -4.40
CA SER A 436 26.69 12.70 -4.94
C SER A 436 27.32 13.63 -3.91
N GLY A 437 26.53 14.13 -2.94
CA GLY A 437 27.01 15.02 -1.88
C GLY A 437 27.72 14.31 -0.74
N VAL A 438 27.63 12.97 -0.66
CA VAL A 438 28.18 12.18 0.47
C VAL A 438 29.13 11.07 0.03
N PHE A 439 29.66 11.10 -1.20
CA PHE A 439 30.60 10.09 -1.68
C PHE A 439 31.84 9.90 -0.80
N HIS A 440 32.31 10.98 -0.17
CA HIS A 440 33.44 10.97 0.75
C HIS A 440 33.21 10.06 1.98
N ARG A 441 31.96 9.65 2.24
CA ARG A 441 31.58 8.73 3.34
C ARG A 441 31.80 7.25 3.00
N GLY A 442 32.11 6.90 1.75
CA GLY A 442 32.43 5.54 1.32
C GLY A 442 31.36 4.49 1.67
N ASN A 443 31.78 3.36 2.26
CA ASN A 443 30.92 2.21 2.59
C ASN A 443 29.82 2.51 3.62
N ALA A 444 29.90 3.63 4.33
CA ALA A 444 28.83 4.05 5.24
C ALA A 444 27.52 4.35 4.49
N ILE A 445 27.60 4.67 3.20
CA ILE A 445 26.45 4.90 2.32
C ILE A 445 26.17 3.62 1.54
N ASN A 446 25.06 3.00 1.88
CA ASN A 446 24.54 1.75 1.35
C ASN A 446 22.99 1.79 1.27
N PRO A 447 22.33 0.80 0.65
CA PRO A 447 20.86 0.78 0.51
C PRO A 447 20.09 0.98 1.81
N ALA A 448 20.50 0.32 2.90
CA ALA A 448 19.90 0.53 4.22
C ALA A 448 20.05 1.97 4.70
N SER A 449 21.27 2.50 4.75
CA SER A 449 21.54 3.85 5.28
C SER A 449 20.78 4.95 4.51
N MET A 450 20.67 4.82 3.19
CA MET A 450 19.90 5.75 2.36
C MET A 450 18.42 5.66 2.71
N LYS A 451 17.87 4.44 2.78
CA LYS A 451 16.48 4.20 3.17
C LYS A 451 16.17 4.74 4.57
N GLN A 452 17.06 4.47 5.54
CA GLN A 452 16.97 4.97 6.90
C GLN A 452 16.99 6.51 6.96
N ALA A 453 17.87 7.16 6.19
CA ALA A 453 17.95 8.62 6.11
C ALA A 453 16.66 9.24 5.56
N LEU A 454 16.11 8.66 4.48
CA LEU A 454 14.86 9.11 3.88
C LEU A 454 13.68 8.96 4.85
N MET A 455 13.58 7.83 5.55
CA MET A 455 12.51 7.57 6.52
C MET A 455 12.62 8.47 7.76
N ALA A 456 13.83 8.63 8.32
CA ALA A 456 14.05 9.45 9.51
C ALA A 456 13.94 10.97 9.25
N SER A 457 14.19 11.40 8.02
CA SER A 457 14.02 12.80 7.61
C SER A 457 12.58 13.15 7.26
N ALA A 458 11.79 12.19 6.77
CA ALA A 458 10.45 12.41 6.25
C ALA A 458 9.53 13.21 7.18
N ARG A 459 8.74 14.10 6.58
CA ARG A 459 7.79 14.95 7.28
C ARG A 459 6.40 14.32 7.23
N ARG A 460 5.89 13.89 8.37
CA ARG A 460 4.53 13.35 8.49
C ARG A 460 3.47 14.34 8.00
N LEU A 461 2.51 13.80 7.26
CA LEU A 461 1.30 14.47 6.83
C LEU A 461 0.25 14.34 7.95
N PRO A 462 -0.43 15.43 8.33
CA PRO A 462 -1.42 15.42 9.40
C PRO A 462 -2.66 14.63 8.98
N GLY A 463 -3.22 13.85 9.92
CA GLY A 463 -4.47 13.11 9.70
C GLY A 463 -4.37 11.89 8.76
N ILE A 464 -3.16 11.48 8.37
CA ILE A 464 -2.91 10.31 7.53
C ILE A 464 -2.19 9.24 8.35
N ASN A 465 -2.55 7.96 8.20
CA ASN A 465 -1.92 6.86 8.96
C ASN A 465 -0.69 6.29 8.27
N MET A 466 0.14 5.56 9.01
CA MET A 466 1.42 5.02 8.53
C MET A 466 1.28 4.07 7.34
N PHE A 467 0.13 3.41 7.15
CA PHE A 467 -0.11 2.52 6.01
C PHE A 467 -0.55 3.26 4.73
N GLU A 468 -0.71 4.58 4.78
CA GLU A 468 -0.96 5.41 3.60
C GLU A 468 0.23 6.30 3.25
N GLN A 469 0.92 6.83 4.27
CA GLN A 469 2.03 7.77 4.07
C GLN A 469 3.43 7.20 4.35
N GLY A 470 3.53 5.99 4.92
CA GLY A 470 4.78 5.49 5.47
C GLY A 470 5.29 6.40 6.59
N HIS A 471 6.55 6.82 6.48
CA HIS A 471 7.17 7.79 7.40
C HIS A 471 6.85 9.25 7.03
N GLY A 472 6.17 9.49 5.91
CA GLY A 472 5.70 10.80 5.47
C GLY A 472 6.36 11.28 4.19
N LYS A 473 6.23 12.59 3.95
CA LYS A 473 6.72 13.27 2.76
C LYS A 473 8.24 13.41 2.76
N LEU A 474 8.88 13.14 1.63
CA LEU A 474 10.31 13.36 1.39
C LEU A 474 10.77 14.76 1.84
N ASP A 475 11.83 14.80 2.66
CA ASP A 475 12.54 16.02 3.06
C ASP A 475 14.02 15.90 2.66
N LEU A 476 14.38 16.58 1.56
CA LEU A 476 15.67 16.43 0.91
C LEU A 476 16.82 16.99 1.75
N LEU A 477 16.66 18.18 2.33
CA LEU A 477 17.73 18.84 3.07
C LEU A 477 18.02 18.10 4.37
N LYS A 478 16.97 17.70 5.09
CA LYS A 478 17.14 16.93 6.32
C LYS A 478 17.75 15.55 6.04
N ALA A 479 17.40 14.90 4.93
CA ALA A 479 18.05 13.66 4.51
C ALA A 479 19.54 13.86 4.23
N TYR A 480 19.92 14.95 3.54
CA TYR A 480 21.33 15.27 3.28
C TYR A 480 22.13 15.47 4.57
N HIS A 481 21.62 16.26 5.51
CA HIS A 481 22.27 16.45 6.80
C HIS A 481 22.44 15.14 7.55
N ILE A 482 21.41 14.29 7.52
CA ILE A 482 21.47 12.97 8.15
C ILE A 482 22.59 12.12 7.53
N LEU A 483 22.65 12.03 6.20
CA LEU A 483 23.65 11.24 5.48
C LEU A 483 25.07 11.77 5.68
N ASN A 484 25.26 13.09 5.73
CA ASN A 484 26.57 13.71 5.88
C ASN A 484 27.23 13.35 7.23
N SER A 485 26.44 13.21 8.29
CA SER A 485 26.91 12.77 9.62
C SER A 485 26.61 11.30 9.92
N TYR A 486 26.10 10.52 8.96
CA TYR A 486 25.57 9.18 9.22
C TYR A 486 26.68 8.22 9.66
N THR A 487 26.53 7.64 10.85
CA THR A 487 27.31 6.45 11.25
C THR A 487 26.48 5.19 11.01
N PRO A 488 27.09 4.10 10.51
CA PRO A 488 26.42 2.81 10.36
C PRO A 488 25.69 2.40 11.62
N GLN A 489 24.39 2.12 11.49
CA GLN A 489 23.53 1.72 12.61
C GLN A 489 22.32 0.94 12.12
N ALA A 490 21.64 0.27 13.04
CA ALA A 490 20.33 -0.31 12.79
C ALA A 490 19.19 0.62 13.21
N SER A 491 18.01 0.44 12.61
CA SER A 491 16.79 1.16 12.97
C SER A 491 15.55 0.29 12.73
N LEU A 492 14.40 0.76 13.22
CA LEU A 492 13.15 0.02 13.21
C LEU A 492 12.07 0.80 12.46
N SER A 493 11.19 0.08 11.76
CA SER A 493 10.02 0.63 11.09
C SER A 493 8.77 -0.20 11.41
N PRO A 494 7.79 0.35 12.16
CA PRO A 494 7.81 1.67 12.78
C PRO A 494 8.88 1.79 13.88
N SER A 495 9.29 3.01 14.20
CA SER A 495 10.36 3.26 15.18
C SER A 495 9.91 3.18 16.64
N TYR A 496 8.60 3.16 16.88
CA TYR A 496 7.95 3.01 18.17
C TYR A 496 6.56 2.43 17.94
N ILE A 497 5.92 1.97 19.01
CA ILE A 497 4.53 1.52 19.03
C ILE A 497 3.80 2.36 20.08
N ASP A 498 2.87 3.22 19.66
CA ASP A 498 1.99 3.96 20.57
C ASP A 498 0.53 3.73 20.18
N LEU A 499 -0.13 2.80 20.88
CA LEU A 499 -1.53 2.49 20.65
C LEU A 499 -2.48 3.63 21.08
N GLY A 500 -1.97 4.71 21.68
CA GLY A 500 -2.72 5.94 21.91
C GLY A 500 -2.72 6.92 20.73
N GLU A 501 -1.79 6.78 19.76
CA GLU A 501 -1.65 7.74 18.65
C GLU A 501 -2.52 7.37 17.46
N CYS A 502 -3.82 7.66 17.56
CA CYS A 502 -4.75 7.04 16.62
C CYS A 502 -4.66 7.50 15.16
N GLN A 503 -4.21 8.73 14.92
CA GLN A 503 -4.07 9.23 13.55
C GLN A 503 -2.98 8.47 12.77
N TYR A 504 -1.93 8.01 13.45
CA TYR A 504 -0.76 7.41 12.79
C TYR A 504 -0.74 5.88 12.92
N MET A 505 -1.08 5.33 14.10
CA MET A 505 -0.99 3.90 14.46
C MET A 505 -2.25 3.09 14.17
N TRP A 506 -3.13 3.57 13.28
CA TRP A 506 -4.23 2.76 12.78
C TRP A 506 -3.68 1.46 12.12
N PRO A 507 -4.30 0.28 12.33
CA PRO A 507 -5.53 0.03 13.09
C PRO A 507 -5.29 -0.23 14.58
N TYR A 508 -4.05 -0.40 15.04
CA TYR A 508 -3.74 -0.86 16.40
C TYR A 508 -4.23 0.06 17.52
N CYS A 509 -4.48 1.33 17.21
CA CYS A 509 -4.92 2.33 18.17
C CYS A 509 -6.43 2.29 18.49
N THR A 510 -7.24 1.68 17.61
CA THR A 510 -8.70 1.87 17.58
C THR A 510 -9.39 1.20 18.76
N GLN A 511 -8.69 0.31 19.46
CA GLN A 511 -9.14 -0.31 20.69
C GLN A 511 -8.01 -0.45 21.72
N PRO A 512 -8.29 -0.21 23.01
CA PRO A 512 -7.35 -0.50 24.08
C PRO A 512 -7.18 -2.01 24.30
N LEU A 513 -6.08 -2.39 24.95
CA LEU A 513 -5.81 -3.76 25.36
C LEU A 513 -6.56 -4.11 26.64
N TYR A 514 -6.87 -5.40 26.82
CA TYR A 514 -7.49 -5.92 28.03
C TYR A 514 -7.09 -7.38 28.27
N TYR A 515 -7.24 -7.85 29.51
CA TYR A 515 -6.91 -9.22 29.88
C TYR A 515 -7.87 -10.23 29.22
N GLY A 516 -7.31 -11.30 28.67
CA GLY A 516 -8.05 -12.38 28.01
C GLY A 516 -8.34 -12.17 26.52
N ALA A 517 -7.86 -11.06 25.93
CA ALA A 517 -7.86 -10.86 24.48
C ALA A 517 -6.74 -11.67 23.79
N ILE A 518 -6.96 -12.02 22.52
CA ILE A 518 -5.89 -12.41 21.60
C ILE A 518 -4.84 -11.28 21.55
N PRO A 519 -3.55 -11.63 21.64
CA PRO A 519 -2.48 -10.63 21.60
C PRO A 519 -2.50 -9.82 20.31
N THR A 520 -2.34 -8.50 20.43
CA THR A 520 -2.20 -7.62 19.26
C THR A 520 -0.80 -7.80 18.66
N ILE A 521 -0.73 -8.20 17.40
CA ILE A 521 0.52 -8.46 16.68
C ILE A 521 0.89 -7.25 15.82
N ILE A 522 2.11 -6.75 16.01
CA ILE A 522 2.66 -5.63 15.23
C ILE A 522 3.98 -6.07 14.62
N ASN A 523 4.03 -6.08 13.28
CA ASN A 523 5.22 -6.47 12.55
C ASN A 523 6.12 -5.26 12.28
N VAL A 524 7.37 -5.37 12.71
CA VAL A 524 8.39 -4.34 12.64
C VAL A 524 9.49 -4.78 11.67
N THR A 525 9.82 -3.92 10.72
CA THR A 525 10.98 -4.10 9.85
C THR A 525 12.24 -3.64 10.58
N VAL A 526 13.24 -4.50 10.62
CA VAL A 526 14.56 -4.19 11.17
C VAL A 526 15.49 -3.84 10.02
N LEU A 527 15.92 -2.58 9.92
CA LEU A 527 16.83 -2.12 8.88
C LEU A 527 18.28 -2.14 9.39
N ASN A 528 19.16 -2.84 8.67
CA ASN A 528 20.56 -3.01 9.02
C ASN A 528 21.48 -2.10 8.19
N GLY A 529 21.83 -0.94 8.73
CA GLY A 529 22.78 -0.03 8.09
C GLY A 529 24.25 -0.36 8.33
N LEU A 530 24.56 -1.43 9.08
CA LEU A 530 25.93 -1.84 9.45
C LEU A 530 26.65 -2.62 8.34
N GLY A 531 25.93 -3.43 7.56
CA GLY A 531 26.48 -4.31 6.53
C GLY A 531 25.40 -5.12 5.79
N VAL A 532 25.80 -5.79 4.70
CA VAL A 532 24.93 -6.59 3.78
C VAL A 532 24.38 -7.87 4.42
N SER A 533 24.86 -8.20 5.61
CA SER A 533 24.26 -9.26 6.41
C SER A 533 24.41 -8.88 7.86
N GLY A 534 23.46 -9.32 8.66
CA GLY A 534 23.50 -9.13 10.09
C GLY A 534 22.84 -10.28 10.80
N ARG A 535 23.01 -10.29 12.12
CA ARG A 535 22.29 -11.19 13.00
C ARG A 535 21.85 -10.47 14.25
N ILE A 536 20.73 -10.90 14.81
CA ILE A 536 20.32 -10.52 16.16
C ILE A 536 21.08 -11.46 17.11
N VAL A 537 22.01 -10.90 17.90
CA VAL A 537 22.99 -11.70 18.68
C VAL A 537 22.31 -12.52 19.77
N ASP A 538 21.46 -11.84 20.55
CA ASP A 538 20.73 -12.41 21.67
C ASP A 538 19.23 -12.31 21.45
N LYS A 539 18.45 -13.01 22.27
CA LYS A 539 17.00 -12.84 22.28
C LYS A 539 16.67 -11.38 22.66
N PRO A 540 15.83 -10.67 21.89
CA PRO A 540 15.33 -9.36 22.29
C PRO A 540 14.72 -9.40 23.70
N GLN A 541 14.98 -8.36 24.48
CA GLN A 541 14.60 -8.29 25.90
C GLN A 541 13.50 -7.26 26.13
N TRP A 542 12.56 -7.58 27.02
CA TRP A 542 11.45 -6.70 27.40
C TRP A 542 11.78 -5.95 28.71
N TYR A 543 11.70 -4.62 28.66
CA TYR A 543 11.97 -3.73 29.79
C TYR A 543 10.74 -2.87 30.12
N PRO A 544 9.87 -3.32 31.03
CA PRO A 544 8.73 -2.52 31.47
C PRO A 544 9.16 -1.37 32.38
N TYR A 545 8.61 -0.17 32.16
CA TYR A 545 8.82 0.98 33.06
C TYR A 545 7.84 0.90 34.22
N VAL A 546 8.33 0.65 35.43
CA VAL A 546 7.48 0.47 36.64
C VAL A 546 6.70 1.75 36.97
N PRO A 547 7.28 2.97 36.94
CA PRO A 547 6.53 4.19 37.22
C PRO A 547 5.44 4.53 36.19
N GLN A 548 5.46 3.89 35.02
CA GLN A 548 4.45 4.02 33.97
C GLN A 548 3.71 2.69 33.74
N ASN A 549 3.57 1.87 34.79
CA ASN A 549 2.70 0.70 34.81
C ASN A 549 3.02 -0.36 33.73
N GLY A 550 4.25 -0.39 33.21
CA GLY A 550 4.67 -1.32 32.17
C GLY A 550 4.58 -2.79 32.56
N HIS A 551 4.59 -3.09 33.86
CA HIS A 551 4.51 -4.43 34.41
C HIS A 551 3.14 -5.10 34.20
N TYR A 552 2.12 -4.36 33.76
CA TYR A 552 0.83 -4.93 33.33
C TYR A 552 0.84 -5.49 31.91
N LEU A 553 1.87 -5.16 31.11
CA LEU A 553 2.00 -5.65 29.74
C LEU A 553 2.85 -6.92 29.70
N GLU A 554 2.33 -7.91 28.99
CA GLU A 554 3.07 -9.10 28.58
C GLU A 554 3.41 -8.98 27.09
N VAL A 555 4.67 -9.20 26.76
CA VAL A 555 5.19 -9.04 25.41
C VAL A 555 5.86 -10.34 24.98
N SER A 556 5.44 -10.88 23.84
CA SER A 556 6.13 -11.97 23.15
C SER A 556 6.78 -11.43 21.88
N ILE A 557 7.97 -11.94 21.57
CA ILE A 557 8.81 -11.40 20.50
C ILE A 557 9.26 -12.56 19.60
N THR A 558 8.83 -12.50 18.34
CA THR A 558 9.34 -13.34 17.25
C THR A 558 10.25 -12.50 16.37
N TYR A 559 11.28 -13.10 15.77
CA TYR A 559 12.24 -12.34 14.97
C TYR A 559 13.04 -13.19 14.00
N SER A 560 13.51 -12.58 12.92
CA SER A 560 14.50 -13.19 12.03
C SER A 560 15.88 -13.19 12.68
N ARG A 561 16.49 -14.37 12.83
CA ARG A 561 17.87 -14.48 13.35
C ARG A 561 18.90 -13.81 12.44
N ILE A 562 18.69 -13.93 11.12
CA ILE A 562 19.55 -13.40 10.07
C ILE A 562 18.82 -12.22 9.42
N LEU A 563 19.54 -11.13 9.22
CA LEU A 563 19.12 -9.97 8.44
C LEU A 563 19.87 -10.07 7.12
N TRP A 564 19.13 -10.18 6.02
CA TRP A 564 19.71 -10.29 4.70
C TRP A 564 18.70 -9.80 3.65
N PRO A 565 19.14 -9.01 2.63
CA PRO A 565 20.47 -8.41 2.55
C PRO A 565 20.60 -7.21 3.51
N TRP A 566 19.61 -6.34 3.59
CA TRP A 566 19.71 -5.11 4.39
C TRP A 566 18.64 -5.02 5.47
N SER A 567 17.77 -6.02 5.55
CA SER A 567 16.63 -6.01 6.45
C SER A 567 16.35 -7.37 7.06
N GLY A 568 15.63 -7.34 8.17
CA GLY A 568 14.99 -8.48 8.80
C GLY A 568 13.66 -8.04 9.39
N TRP A 569 13.09 -8.86 10.25
CA TRP A 569 11.80 -8.59 10.85
C TRP A 569 11.75 -8.98 12.33
N MET A 570 10.84 -8.33 13.04
CA MET A 570 10.49 -8.62 14.42
C MET A 570 8.97 -8.50 14.56
N GLY A 571 8.31 -9.56 15.03
CA GLY A 571 6.89 -9.57 15.38
C GLY A 571 6.74 -9.36 16.88
N ILE A 572 5.97 -8.34 17.26
CA ILE A 572 5.68 -8.00 18.66
C ILE A 572 4.23 -8.36 18.96
N SER A 573 4.01 -9.32 19.85
CA SER A 573 2.68 -9.68 20.35
C SER A 573 2.50 -9.10 21.74
N ILE A 574 1.50 -8.23 21.91
CA ILE A 574 1.26 -7.50 23.17
C ILE A 574 -0.09 -7.93 23.74
N THR A 575 -0.11 -8.27 25.03
CA THR A 575 -1.34 -8.50 25.79
C THR A 575 -1.22 -7.92 27.21
N VAL A 576 -2.31 -8.01 27.97
CA VAL A 576 -2.38 -7.59 29.37
C VAL A 576 -2.28 -8.83 30.25
N GLY A 577 -1.34 -8.81 31.20
CA GLY A 577 -1.19 -9.87 32.19
C GLY A 577 -2.30 -9.85 33.25
N THR A 578 -2.38 -10.90 34.06
CA THR A 578 -3.41 -11.04 35.12
C THR A 578 -3.42 -9.87 36.11
N SER A 579 -2.25 -9.29 36.40
CA SER A 579 -2.09 -8.13 37.30
C SER A 579 -2.75 -6.86 36.76
N GLY A 580 -2.93 -6.74 35.44
CA GLY A 580 -3.54 -5.59 34.77
C GLY A 580 -5.03 -5.73 34.49
N MET A 581 -5.67 -6.83 34.93
CA MET A 581 -7.06 -7.17 34.58
C MET A 581 -8.10 -6.10 34.95
N SER A 582 -7.91 -5.43 36.08
CA SER A 582 -8.80 -4.35 36.55
C SER A 582 -8.23 -2.95 36.33
N TYR A 583 -7.03 -2.85 35.74
CA TYR A 583 -6.35 -1.58 35.56
C TYR A 583 -6.98 -0.77 34.41
N THR A 584 -7.00 0.54 34.58
CA THR A 584 -7.38 1.49 33.53
C THR A 584 -6.31 2.55 33.42
N GLY A 585 -5.74 2.72 32.23
CA GLY A 585 -4.75 3.76 31.99
C GLY A 585 -3.71 3.37 30.97
N SER A 586 -2.63 4.13 30.90
CA SER A 586 -1.53 3.85 29.97
C SER A 586 -0.46 2.98 30.64
N ALA A 587 0.13 2.07 29.88
CA ALA A 587 1.27 1.25 30.28
C ALA A 587 2.41 1.41 29.26
N GLN A 588 3.65 1.49 29.75
CA GLN A 588 4.82 1.76 28.91
C GLN A 588 6.01 0.85 29.21
N GLY A 589 6.77 0.54 28.17
CA GLY A 589 8.06 -0.14 28.27
C GLY A 589 8.82 -0.05 26.95
N HIS A 590 9.87 -0.84 26.80
CA HIS A 590 10.54 -0.98 25.51
C HIS A 590 11.14 -2.36 25.32
N VAL A 591 11.28 -2.74 24.06
CA VAL A 591 12.08 -3.90 23.65
C VAL A 591 13.47 -3.43 23.26
N GLU A 592 14.51 -4.11 23.71
CA GLU A 592 15.90 -3.85 23.30
C GLU A 592 16.46 -5.05 22.54
N LEU A 593 17.21 -4.78 21.47
CA LEU A 593 17.91 -5.78 20.69
C LEU A 593 19.28 -5.26 20.22
N ILE A 594 20.21 -6.20 20.04
CA ILE A 594 21.56 -5.94 19.55
C ILE A 594 21.71 -6.62 18.19
N ILE A 595 22.01 -5.80 17.20
CA ILE A 595 22.27 -6.25 15.83
C ILE A 595 23.77 -6.19 15.60
N GLU A 596 24.31 -7.30 15.11
CA GLU A 596 25.72 -7.44 14.78
C GLU A 596 25.86 -7.70 13.29
N SER A 597 26.86 -7.10 12.65
CA SER A 597 27.21 -7.35 11.25
C SER A 597 28.70 -7.57 11.09
N PRO A 598 29.12 -8.42 10.15
CA PRO A 598 30.52 -8.56 9.80
C PRO A 598 31.14 -7.21 9.41
N SER A 599 32.44 -7.04 9.67
CA SER A 599 33.15 -5.85 9.23
C SER A 599 33.45 -5.90 7.74
N ASP A 600 33.14 -4.82 7.03
CA ASP A 600 33.34 -4.70 5.57
C ASP A 600 34.83 -4.70 5.16
N ASP A 601 35.73 -4.38 6.10
CA ASP A 601 37.13 -4.05 5.79
C ASP A 601 38.12 -5.20 6.12
N GLY A 602 37.60 -6.42 6.33
CA GLY A 602 38.42 -7.56 6.78
C GLY A 602 38.88 -7.47 8.24
N GLY A 603 38.40 -6.46 8.98
CA GLY A 603 38.60 -6.35 10.42
C GLY A 603 37.97 -7.52 11.19
N ILE A 604 38.64 -7.96 12.25
CA ILE A 604 38.22 -9.13 13.04
C ILE A 604 37.00 -8.80 13.93
N THR A 605 36.82 -7.53 14.32
CA THR A 605 35.74 -7.11 15.22
C THR A 605 34.46 -6.79 14.46
N PRO A 606 33.31 -7.41 14.79
CA PRO A 606 32.05 -7.12 14.13
C PRO A 606 31.46 -5.78 14.57
N LYS A 607 30.75 -5.11 13.68
CA LYS A 607 30.02 -3.86 13.99
C LYS A 607 28.76 -4.21 14.76
N ARG A 608 28.44 -3.44 15.81
CA ARG A 608 27.24 -3.64 16.64
C ARG A 608 26.40 -2.37 16.72
N SER A 609 25.08 -2.55 16.68
CA SER A 609 24.09 -1.49 16.91
C SER A 609 23.09 -1.94 17.95
N HIS A 610 22.90 -1.10 18.97
CA HIS A 610 21.88 -1.29 20.00
C HIS A 610 20.65 -0.48 19.59
N VAL A 611 19.48 -1.11 19.57
CA VAL A 611 18.24 -0.44 19.18
C VAL A 611 17.17 -0.72 20.22
N ARG A 612 16.34 0.30 20.50
CA ARG A 612 15.23 0.22 21.44
C ARG A 612 13.94 0.55 20.69
N LEU A 613 12.90 -0.27 20.90
CA LEU A 613 11.56 -0.06 20.42
C LEU A 613 10.65 0.34 21.59
N PRO A 614 10.31 1.63 21.75
CA PRO A 614 9.35 2.07 22.75
C PRO A 614 7.96 1.50 22.47
N ILE A 615 7.29 1.04 23.52
CA ILE A 615 5.91 0.53 23.47
C ILE A 615 5.07 1.33 24.48
N ARG A 616 3.92 1.81 24.02
CA ARG A 616 2.85 2.38 24.84
C ARG A 616 1.52 1.78 24.42
N ALA A 617 0.77 1.33 25.41
CA ALA A 617 -0.57 0.83 25.21
C ALA A 617 -1.53 1.45 26.23
N ASN A 618 -2.79 1.57 25.84
CA ASN A 618 -3.88 1.86 26.77
C ASN A 618 -4.50 0.54 27.20
N ILE A 619 -4.72 0.39 28.49
CA ILE A 619 -5.33 -0.77 29.12
C ILE A 619 -6.68 -0.36 29.68
N ILE A 620 -7.67 -1.25 29.52
CA ILE A 620 -8.98 -1.16 30.17
C ILE A 620 -9.31 -2.50 30.85
N PRO A 621 -10.28 -2.50 31.78
CA PRO A 621 -10.85 -3.73 32.28
C PRO A 621 -11.49 -4.54 31.15
N THR A 622 -11.47 -5.87 31.29
CA THR A 622 -12.04 -6.79 30.31
C THR A 622 -13.48 -6.40 29.96
N PRO A 623 -13.78 -6.05 28.68
CA PRO A 623 -15.11 -5.67 28.26
C PRO A 623 -16.12 -6.81 28.46
N PRO A 624 -17.43 -6.49 28.57
CA PRO A 624 -18.46 -7.51 28.62
C PRO A 624 -18.34 -8.48 27.44
N ARG A 625 -18.48 -9.78 27.70
CA ARG A 625 -18.40 -10.86 26.70
C ARG A 625 -19.19 -10.56 25.42
N ARG A 626 -20.42 -10.06 25.55
CA ARG A 626 -21.30 -9.69 24.43
C ARG A 626 -20.73 -8.60 23.49
N LYS A 627 -19.72 -7.84 23.93
CA LYS A 627 -19.06 -6.81 23.11
C LYS A 627 -17.74 -7.29 22.51
N ARG A 628 -17.30 -8.53 22.77
CA ARG A 628 -16.05 -9.10 22.25
C ARG A 628 -16.36 -10.01 21.08
N LEU A 629 -15.83 -9.68 19.92
CA LEU A 629 -16.03 -10.36 18.65
C LEU A 629 -14.70 -10.94 18.16
N LEU A 630 -14.78 -12.13 17.59
CA LEU A 630 -13.65 -12.81 16.97
C LEU A 630 -13.87 -12.86 15.46
N TRP A 631 -12.88 -12.42 14.70
CA TRP A 631 -12.83 -12.52 13.23
C TRP A 631 -11.93 -13.70 12.86
N ASP A 632 -12.44 -14.61 12.04
CA ASP A 632 -11.66 -15.70 11.48
C ASP A 632 -10.85 -15.21 10.28
N GLN A 633 -9.53 -15.17 10.41
CA GLN A 633 -8.60 -14.90 9.30
C GLN A 633 -7.92 -16.18 8.81
N PHE A 634 -7.96 -17.25 9.60
CA PHE A 634 -7.24 -18.49 9.29
C PHE A 634 -7.88 -19.23 8.12
N HIS A 635 -9.16 -19.01 7.82
CA HIS A 635 -9.83 -19.65 6.68
C HIS A 635 -9.86 -18.79 5.41
N ASN A 636 -9.28 -17.59 5.45
CA ASN A 636 -9.00 -16.85 4.23
C ASN A 636 -7.67 -17.28 3.63
N LEU A 637 -7.62 -17.43 2.31
CA LEU A 637 -6.38 -17.76 1.61
C LEU A 637 -5.53 -16.50 1.34
N ARG A 638 -4.21 -16.68 1.25
CA ARG A 638 -3.33 -15.60 0.79
C ARG A 638 -3.73 -15.22 -0.63
N TYR A 639 -3.34 -14.04 -1.11
CA TYR A 639 -3.41 -13.65 -2.52
C TYR A 639 -2.09 -13.03 -3.04
N PRO A 640 -1.66 -13.32 -4.29
CA PRO A 640 -2.05 -14.48 -5.10
C PRO A 640 -1.30 -15.75 -4.63
N PRO A 641 -2.01 -16.87 -4.54
CA PRO A 641 -1.39 -18.19 -4.64
C PRO A 641 -2.05 -18.99 -5.77
N GLY A 642 -3.35 -18.81 -6.03
CA GLY A 642 -4.16 -19.39 -7.11
C GLY A 642 -5.17 -18.38 -7.67
N TYR A 643 -6.09 -18.80 -8.56
CA TYR A 643 -7.21 -17.94 -9.01
C TYR A 643 -8.40 -18.17 -8.11
N PHE A 644 -8.65 -17.21 -7.21
CA PHE A 644 -9.93 -17.11 -6.53
C PHE A 644 -10.72 -15.95 -7.16
N PRO A 645 -11.92 -16.23 -7.65
CA PRO A 645 -12.74 -15.26 -8.33
C PRO A 645 -13.33 -14.28 -7.31
N ARG A 646 -13.61 -13.05 -7.76
CA ARG A 646 -14.31 -12.08 -6.92
C ARG A 646 -15.71 -12.52 -6.52
N ASP A 647 -16.17 -11.93 -5.43
CA ASP A 647 -17.50 -12.15 -4.88
C ASP A 647 -18.57 -11.75 -5.90
N ASN A 648 -18.47 -10.54 -6.43
CA ASN A 648 -19.44 -10.02 -7.38
C ASN A 648 -19.14 -10.42 -8.84
N LEU A 649 -19.85 -11.42 -9.36
CA LEU A 649 -19.70 -11.91 -10.74
C LEU A 649 -20.10 -10.88 -11.82
N ARG A 650 -20.74 -9.76 -11.47
CA ARG A 650 -20.96 -8.66 -12.43
C ARG A 650 -19.69 -7.87 -12.71
N MET A 651 -18.67 -7.94 -11.84
CA MET A 651 -17.39 -7.23 -11.96
C MET A 651 -16.41 -7.95 -12.90
N LYS A 652 -16.68 -7.88 -14.22
CA LYS A 652 -15.86 -8.58 -15.24
C LYS A 652 -14.47 -7.98 -15.49
N ALA A 653 -14.22 -6.74 -15.04
CA ALA A 653 -13.00 -6.01 -15.36
C ALA A 653 -11.79 -6.44 -14.51
N ASP A 654 -12.04 -7.03 -13.34
CA ASP A 654 -11.01 -7.49 -12.41
C ASP A 654 -11.49 -8.80 -11.77
N PRO A 655 -11.17 -9.95 -12.37
CA PRO A 655 -11.78 -11.22 -11.98
C PRO A 655 -11.22 -11.79 -10.68
N LEU A 656 -10.09 -11.30 -10.18
CA LEU A 656 -9.36 -11.84 -9.04
C LEU A 656 -9.69 -11.06 -7.77
N ASP A 657 -9.89 -11.75 -6.66
CA ASP A 657 -9.72 -11.08 -5.37
C ASP A 657 -8.23 -10.86 -5.11
N TRP A 658 -7.85 -9.65 -4.71
CA TRP A 658 -6.45 -9.29 -4.44
C TRP A 658 -6.26 -8.78 -3.02
N ASN A 659 -7.36 -8.54 -2.30
CA ASN A 659 -7.35 -7.74 -1.09
C ASN A 659 -7.18 -8.60 0.17
N ALA A 660 -7.06 -9.92 0.01
CA ALA A 660 -6.72 -10.89 1.04
C ALA A 660 -7.72 -11.01 2.20
N ASP A 661 -8.97 -10.60 1.94
CA ASP A 661 -10.14 -10.80 2.79
C ASP A 661 -9.86 -10.54 4.26
N HIS A 662 -9.15 -9.43 4.48
CA HIS A 662 -8.67 -9.05 5.78
C HIS A 662 -9.51 -7.91 6.34
N ILE A 663 -9.80 -7.98 7.64
CA ILE A 663 -10.63 -7.00 8.34
C ILE A 663 -10.14 -5.53 8.20
N HIS A 664 -8.88 -5.35 7.84
CA HIS A 664 -8.21 -4.04 7.68
C HIS A 664 -7.83 -3.70 6.23
N THR A 665 -8.21 -4.53 5.25
CA THR A 665 -8.05 -4.25 3.82
C THR A 665 -9.41 -3.93 3.22
N ASN A 666 -10.10 -4.94 2.69
CA ASN A 666 -11.38 -4.82 2.01
C ASN A 666 -12.58 -4.80 2.96
N PHE A 667 -12.43 -5.22 4.22
CA PHE A 667 -13.48 -5.07 5.24
C PHE A 667 -13.26 -3.89 6.21
N LYS A 668 -12.42 -2.92 5.82
CA LYS A 668 -12.01 -1.79 6.67
C LYS A 668 -13.18 -0.92 7.15
N GLU A 669 -14.16 -0.62 6.29
CA GLU A 669 -15.30 0.21 6.69
C GLU A 669 -16.27 -0.58 7.58
N MET A 670 -16.45 -1.88 7.32
CA MET A 670 -17.18 -2.78 8.22
C MET A 670 -16.55 -2.78 9.61
N TYR A 671 -15.24 -2.96 9.70
CA TYR A 671 -14.49 -2.87 10.95
C TYR A 671 -14.72 -1.55 11.67
N SER A 672 -14.63 -0.44 10.93
CA SER A 672 -14.84 0.90 11.47
C SER A 672 -16.26 1.09 12.02
N ASN A 673 -17.27 0.54 11.34
CA ASN A 673 -18.66 0.56 11.81
C ASN A 673 -18.84 -0.24 13.11
N ILE A 674 -18.34 -1.47 13.16
CA ILE A 674 -18.43 -2.34 14.35
C ILE A 674 -17.71 -1.71 15.55
N ARG A 675 -16.54 -1.10 15.32
CA ARG A 675 -15.81 -0.36 16.36
C ARG A 675 -16.60 0.86 16.84
N ALA A 676 -17.25 1.60 15.94
CA ALA A 676 -18.12 2.72 16.30
C ALA A 676 -19.35 2.27 17.11
N ALA A 677 -19.86 1.05 16.89
CA ALA A 677 -20.92 0.42 17.70
C ALA A 677 -20.43 -0.11 19.07
N GLY A 678 -19.15 0.07 19.40
CA GLY A 678 -18.55 -0.24 20.70
C GLY A 678 -18.15 -1.70 20.90
N TYR A 679 -18.05 -2.48 19.82
CA TYR A 679 -17.57 -3.86 19.86
C TYR A 679 -16.05 -3.93 19.71
N TYR A 680 -15.38 -4.79 20.48
CA TYR A 680 -13.96 -5.12 20.40
C TYR A 680 -13.79 -6.29 19.45
N VAL A 681 -12.92 -6.13 18.45
CA VAL A 681 -12.74 -7.13 17.40
C VAL A 681 -11.29 -7.61 17.44
N GLU A 682 -11.14 -8.92 17.43
CA GLU A 682 -9.85 -9.60 17.47
C GLU A 682 -9.70 -10.50 16.25
N VAL A 683 -8.48 -10.64 15.73
CA VAL A 683 -8.19 -11.35 14.48
C VAL A 683 -7.55 -12.70 14.81
N LEU A 684 -8.23 -13.79 14.47
CA LEU A 684 -7.76 -15.15 14.68
C LEU A 684 -7.03 -15.65 13.42
N GLY A 685 -5.70 -15.62 13.45
CA GLY A 685 -4.83 -16.18 12.39
C GLY A 685 -4.41 -17.64 12.64
N ALA A 686 -5.17 -18.40 13.41
CA ALA A 686 -4.88 -19.78 13.79
C ALA A 686 -6.16 -20.64 13.72
N PRO A 687 -6.07 -21.98 13.74
CA PRO A 687 -7.26 -22.85 13.73
C PRO A 687 -8.27 -22.50 14.83
N LEU A 688 -9.56 -22.79 14.60
CA LEU A 688 -10.64 -22.59 15.57
C LEU A 688 -10.42 -23.39 16.87
N THR A 689 -9.51 -24.36 16.86
CA THR A 689 -9.04 -25.08 18.05
C THR A 689 -8.21 -24.24 19.03
N CYS A 690 -7.75 -23.06 18.62
CA CYS A 690 -6.72 -22.29 19.33
C CYS A 690 -7.22 -21.10 20.15
N PHE A 691 -8.53 -20.96 20.36
CA PHE A 691 -9.10 -19.92 21.20
C PHE A 691 -10.11 -20.44 22.22
N GLU A 692 -10.25 -19.71 23.32
CA GLU A 692 -11.21 -19.96 24.39
C GLU A 692 -12.54 -19.25 24.10
N ALA A 693 -13.56 -20.00 23.69
CA ALA A 693 -14.85 -19.45 23.29
C ALA A 693 -15.64 -18.76 24.41
N SER A 694 -15.36 -19.10 25.67
CA SER A 694 -15.94 -18.44 26.85
C SER A 694 -15.60 -16.94 26.90
N ASN A 695 -14.52 -16.51 26.24
CA ASN A 695 -14.12 -15.11 26.17
C ASN A 695 -14.94 -14.30 25.12
N TYR A 696 -15.55 -14.92 24.12
CA TYR A 696 -16.16 -14.17 23.00
C TYR A 696 -17.67 -14.29 23.00
N GLY A 697 -18.34 -13.20 22.61
CA GLY A 697 -19.79 -13.21 22.40
C GLY A 697 -20.17 -13.82 21.04
N ALA A 698 -19.39 -13.51 20.01
CA ALA A 698 -19.59 -14.05 18.66
C ALA A 698 -18.27 -14.27 17.90
N LEU A 699 -18.26 -15.30 17.06
CA LEU A 699 -17.29 -15.55 16.00
C LEU A 699 -17.93 -15.15 14.66
N ILE A 700 -17.19 -14.41 13.85
CA ILE A 700 -17.58 -13.98 12.51
C ILE A 700 -16.65 -14.66 11.50
N ILE A 701 -17.26 -15.40 10.57
CA ILE A 701 -16.59 -16.01 9.42
C ILE A 701 -17.16 -15.35 8.18
N VAL A 702 -16.29 -14.75 7.36
CA VAL A 702 -16.69 -14.07 6.12
C VAL A 702 -15.84 -14.60 5.00
N ASP A 703 -16.53 -14.98 3.92
CA ASP A 703 -15.94 -15.41 2.66
C ASP A 703 -14.74 -16.37 2.81
N PRO A 704 -14.91 -17.52 3.49
CA PRO A 704 -13.80 -18.45 3.68
C PRO A 704 -13.54 -19.26 2.39
N GLU A 705 -12.31 -19.21 1.86
CA GLU A 705 -11.91 -20.01 0.70
C GLU A 705 -11.25 -21.35 1.08
N GLU A 706 -10.97 -21.54 2.36
CA GLU A 706 -10.28 -22.71 2.91
C GLU A 706 -11.25 -23.82 3.39
N GLU A 707 -10.73 -25.03 3.54
CA GLU A 707 -11.42 -26.15 4.18
C GLU A 707 -11.33 -26.08 5.72
N PHE A 708 -12.17 -26.84 6.44
CA PHE A 708 -12.12 -26.91 7.90
C PHE A 708 -11.61 -28.27 8.38
N PHE A 709 -10.79 -28.29 9.43
CA PHE A 709 -10.39 -29.56 10.06
C PHE A 709 -11.60 -30.17 10.80
N PRO A 710 -11.77 -31.52 10.80
CA PRO A 710 -12.83 -32.18 11.56
C PRO A 710 -12.83 -31.81 13.06
N GLU A 711 -11.65 -31.61 13.64
CA GLU A 711 -11.46 -31.17 15.02
C GLU A 711 -12.00 -29.75 15.27
N GLU A 712 -11.89 -28.85 14.28
CA GLU A 712 -12.45 -27.51 14.35
C GLU A 712 -13.97 -27.54 14.33
N ILE A 713 -14.56 -28.34 13.43
CA ILE A 713 -16.01 -28.51 13.32
C ILE A 713 -16.57 -29.03 14.66
N ALA A 714 -15.95 -30.08 15.21
CA ALA A 714 -16.36 -30.68 16.48
C ALA A 714 -16.24 -29.69 17.65
N LYS A 715 -15.13 -28.94 17.74
CA LYS A 715 -14.95 -27.95 18.80
C LYS A 715 -15.92 -26.77 18.65
N LEU A 716 -16.08 -26.23 17.45
CA LEU A 716 -16.96 -25.09 17.22
C LEU A 716 -18.41 -25.43 17.58
N LYS A 717 -18.87 -26.63 17.22
CA LYS A 717 -20.20 -27.12 17.63
C LYS A 717 -20.36 -27.07 19.15
N LYS A 718 -19.39 -27.61 19.89
CA LYS A 718 -19.39 -27.58 21.36
C LYS A 718 -19.36 -26.14 21.90
N ASP A 719 -18.55 -25.27 21.33
CA ASP A 719 -18.41 -23.88 21.76
C ASP A 719 -19.69 -23.08 21.55
N VAL A 720 -20.37 -23.29 20.41
CA VAL A 720 -21.66 -22.65 20.12
C VAL A 720 -22.74 -23.18 21.06
N ASP A 721 -22.79 -24.49 21.30
CA ASP A 721 -23.74 -25.07 22.26
C ASP A 721 -23.51 -24.54 23.69
N ASN A 722 -22.28 -24.14 24.02
CA ASN A 722 -21.91 -23.48 25.28
C ASN A 722 -22.05 -21.95 25.26
N GLY A 723 -22.72 -21.38 24.27
CA GLY A 723 -23.14 -19.97 24.27
C GLY A 723 -22.28 -19.03 23.42
N LEU A 724 -21.31 -19.52 22.62
CA LEU A 724 -20.70 -18.73 21.55
C LEU A 724 -21.71 -18.54 20.43
N SER A 725 -21.85 -17.34 19.88
CA SER A 725 -22.62 -17.16 18.65
C SER A 725 -21.72 -17.21 17.41
N LEU A 726 -22.27 -17.66 16.30
CA LEU A 726 -21.60 -17.78 15.01
C LEU A 726 -22.36 -16.96 13.98
N ILE A 727 -21.65 -16.09 13.27
CA ILE A 727 -22.19 -15.31 12.15
C ILE A 727 -21.36 -15.66 10.91
N ILE A 728 -22.03 -16.17 9.88
CA ILE A 728 -21.40 -16.54 8.62
C ILE A 728 -21.97 -15.65 7.51
N PHE A 729 -21.06 -14.96 6.82
CA PHE A 729 -21.30 -14.37 5.51
C PHE A 729 -20.64 -15.28 4.49
N ALA A 730 -21.45 -16.03 3.76
CA ALA A 730 -21.01 -16.87 2.68
C ALA A 730 -21.03 -16.09 1.36
N ASP A 731 -20.72 -16.77 0.28
CA ASP A 731 -20.78 -16.24 -1.06
C ASP A 731 -21.11 -17.36 -2.06
N TRP A 732 -21.05 -17.10 -3.37
CA TRP A 732 -21.38 -18.12 -4.36
C TRP A 732 -20.37 -19.26 -4.45
N TYR A 733 -20.91 -20.43 -4.81
CA TYR A 733 -20.13 -21.55 -5.30
C TYR A 733 -20.95 -22.35 -6.31
N ASN A 734 -20.46 -22.42 -7.55
CA ASN A 734 -21.08 -23.24 -8.57
C ASN A 734 -20.04 -23.71 -9.58
N VAL A 735 -19.83 -25.02 -9.67
CA VAL A 735 -18.79 -25.63 -10.52
C VAL A 735 -18.98 -25.29 -12.00
N THR A 736 -20.21 -25.22 -12.49
CA THR A 736 -20.49 -24.88 -13.89
C THR A 736 -20.15 -23.42 -14.18
N ILE A 737 -20.45 -22.51 -13.25
CA ILE A 737 -20.06 -21.10 -13.35
C ILE A 737 -18.55 -20.96 -13.24
N MET A 738 -17.89 -21.60 -12.27
CA MET A 738 -16.43 -21.61 -12.12
C MET A 738 -15.74 -22.03 -13.43
N LYS A 739 -16.22 -23.10 -14.07
CA LYS A 739 -15.74 -23.57 -15.38
C LYS A 739 -16.03 -22.58 -16.52
N LYS A 740 -17.00 -21.66 -16.37
CA LYS A 740 -17.36 -20.64 -17.37
C LYS A 740 -16.62 -19.33 -17.17
N VAL A 741 -16.39 -18.91 -15.92
CA VAL A 741 -15.60 -17.71 -15.57
C VAL A 741 -14.10 -17.97 -15.58
N LYS A 742 -13.69 -19.20 -15.93
CA LYS A 742 -12.34 -19.44 -16.41
C LYS A 742 -12.04 -18.42 -17.50
N PHE A 743 -10.94 -17.71 -17.34
CA PHE A 743 -10.46 -16.86 -18.41
C PHE A 743 -9.27 -17.56 -19.03
N PHE A 744 -9.20 -17.49 -20.35
CA PHE A 744 -7.92 -17.68 -20.98
C PHE A 744 -7.15 -16.46 -20.57
N ASP A 745 -6.27 -16.67 -19.60
CA ASP A 745 -5.24 -15.72 -19.35
C ASP A 745 -4.38 -15.81 -20.61
N GLU A 746 -4.76 -15.01 -21.62
CA GLU A 746 -3.98 -14.93 -22.84
C GLU A 746 -2.56 -14.51 -22.48
N ASN A 747 -2.47 -13.80 -21.34
CA ASN A 747 -1.67 -14.14 -20.18
C ASN A 747 -0.86 -15.42 -20.31
N THR A 748 -0.78 -16.20 -19.25
CA THR A 748 -0.03 -17.45 -19.14
C THR A 748 -0.22 -18.47 -20.29
N ARG A 749 -1.04 -18.16 -21.30
CA ARG A 749 -1.52 -19.07 -22.35
C ARG A 749 -2.07 -20.34 -21.74
N GLN A 750 -2.56 -20.19 -20.52
CA GLN A 750 -3.20 -21.19 -19.72
C GLN A 750 -4.60 -20.67 -19.44
N TRP A 751 -5.52 -21.61 -19.43
CA TRP A 751 -6.80 -21.35 -18.83
C TRP A 751 -6.59 -21.30 -17.33
N TRP A 752 -6.85 -20.14 -16.74
CA TRP A 752 -6.95 -20.06 -15.28
C TRP A 752 -8.35 -20.50 -14.92
N MET A 753 -8.42 -21.57 -14.16
CA MET A 753 -9.66 -22.06 -13.59
C MET A 753 -9.72 -21.64 -12.13
N PRO A 754 -10.88 -21.17 -11.65
CA PRO A 754 -11.07 -20.90 -10.23
C PRO A 754 -10.70 -22.12 -9.38
N ASP A 755 -9.92 -21.91 -8.34
CA ASP A 755 -9.60 -22.95 -7.36
C ASP A 755 -10.75 -23.17 -6.37
N THR A 756 -11.55 -22.13 -6.09
CA THR A 756 -12.84 -22.20 -5.39
C THR A 756 -13.84 -21.19 -5.99
N GLY A 757 -15.07 -21.13 -5.47
CA GLY A 757 -16.04 -20.06 -5.76
C GLY A 757 -15.62 -18.73 -5.13
N GLY A 758 -16.55 -17.81 -4.85
CA GLY A 758 -16.25 -16.68 -3.95
C GLY A 758 -15.86 -17.25 -2.58
N ALA A 759 -16.80 -17.96 -1.96
CA ALA A 759 -16.57 -18.76 -0.76
C ALA A 759 -16.48 -20.26 -1.08
N ASN A 760 -15.77 -21.04 -0.25
CA ASN A 760 -15.81 -22.50 -0.27
C ASN A 760 -17.09 -23.05 0.41
N VAL A 761 -18.23 -22.89 -0.28
CA VAL A 761 -19.55 -23.31 0.23
C VAL A 761 -19.63 -24.81 0.59
N PRO A 762 -19.02 -25.76 -0.16
CA PRO A 762 -18.95 -27.16 0.28
C PRO A 762 -18.29 -27.32 1.67
N ALA A 763 -17.20 -26.61 1.94
CA ALA A 763 -16.56 -26.63 3.26
C ALA A 763 -17.45 -25.99 4.34
N LEU A 764 -18.13 -24.89 4.03
CA LEU A 764 -19.13 -24.28 4.92
C LEU A 764 -20.28 -25.24 5.22
N ASN A 765 -20.73 -26.03 4.24
CA ASN A 765 -21.78 -27.04 4.45
C ASN A 765 -21.32 -28.16 5.40
N ASP A 766 -20.05 -28.57 5.32
CA ASP A 766 -19.49 -29.55 6.26
C ASP A 766 -19.46 -28.96 7.69
N LEU A 767 -19.05 -27.69 7.84
CA LEU A 767 -19.09 -26.97 9.12
C LEU A 767 -20.52 -26.85 9.68
N LEU A 768 -21.48 -26.45 8.84
CA LEU A 768 -22.86 -26.16 9.20
C LEU A 768 -23.74 -27.41 9.40
N SER A 769 -23.27 -28.57 8.92
CA SER A 769 -23.99 -29.84 8.94
C SER A 769 -24.52 -30.22 10.33
N SER A 770 -23.75 -29.92 11.38
CA SER A 770 -24.07 -30.21 12.79
C SER A 770 -25.31 -29.48 13.32
N TRP A 771 -25.74 -28.41 12.66
CA TRP A 771 -26.97 -27.68 12.97
C TRP A 771 -28.07 -27.91 11.93
N GLY A 772 -27.89 -28.83 10.97
CA GLY A 772 -28.88 -29.12 9.93
C GLY A 772 -29.04 -28.03 8.87
N ILE A 773 -28.14 -27.05 8.84
CA ILE A 773 -28.13 -25.95 7.87
C ILE A 773 -27.36 -26.39 6.61
N VAL A 774 -27.87 -26.05 5.43
CA VAL A 774 -27.22 -26.33 4.14
C VAL A 774 -27.43 -25.15 3.20
N LEU A 775 -26.35 -24.71 2.58
CA LEU A 775 -26.30 -23.74 1.49
C LEU A 775 -26.36 -24.44 0.13
N GLY A 776 -27.03 -23.83 -0.83
CA GLY A 776 -27.21 -24.37 -2.18
C GLY A 776 -26.10 -24.00 -3.16
N ASP A 777 -26.25 -24.45 -4.41
CA ASP A 777 -25.30 -24.21 -5.50
C ASP A 777 -25.73 -23.09 -6.47
N THR A 778 -26.96 -22.59 -6.33
CA THR A 778 -27.55 -21.62 -7.25
C THR A 778 -27.14 -20.20 -6.83
N VAL A 779 -26.72 -19.40 -7.81
CA VAL A 779 -26.15 -18.06 -7.61
C VAL A 779 -27.18 -17.00 -7.97
N TYR A 780 -27.48 -16.13 -7.00
CA TYR A 780 -28.54 -15.12 -7.13
C TYR A 780 -27.99 -13.70 -7.07
N ASP A 781 -28.69 -12.81 -7.77
CA ASP A 781 -28.39 -11.38 -7.78
C ASP A 781 -29.68 -10.55 -7.77
N GLY A 782 -29.65 -9.43 -7.05
CA GLY A 782 -30.67 -8.40 -7.14
C GLY A 782 -30.81 -7.53 -5.89
N ASP A 783 -31.53 -6.43 -6.05
CA ASP A 783 -31.91 -5.55 -4.95
C ASP A 783 -33.14 -6.11 -4.22
N TYR A 784 -33.10 -6.12 -2.89
CA TYR A 784 -34.25 -6.40 -2.04
C TYR A 784 -34.37 -5.37 -0.91
N THR A 785 -35.56 -5.24 -0.33
CA THR A 785 -35.82 -4.27 0.73
C THR A 785 -36.17 -4.96 2.02
N LEU A 786 -35.44 -4.63 3.09
CA LEU A 786 -35.67 -5.10 4.45
C LEU A 786 -35.81 -3.88 5.36
N SER A 787 -36.96 -3.76 6.05
CA SER A 787 -37.27 -2.61 6.93
C SER A 787 -37.05 -1.23 6.27
N LYS A 788 -37.58 -1.04 5.05
CA LYS A 788 -37.47 0.20 4.24
C LYS A 788 -36.04 0.57 3.80
N LYS A 789 -35.05 -0.28 4.04
CA LYS A 789 -33.69 -0.13 3.52
C LYS A 789 -33.47 -1.13 2.40
N THR A 790 -32.89 -0.68 1.30
CA THR A 790 -32.60 -1.54 0.16
C THR A 790 -31.17 -2.04 0.24
N ILE A 791 -31.00 -3.35 0.15
CA ILE A 791 -29.72 -4.08 0.12
C ILE A 791 -29.55 -4.64 -1.30
N SER A 792 -28.31 -4.64 -1.79
CA SER A 792 -27.95 -5.38 -3.00
C SER A 792 -27.44 -6.74 -2.59
N TYR A 793 -28.07 -7.80 -3.09
CA TYR A 793 -27.57 -9.17 -3.01
C TYR A 793 -26.71 -9.41 -4.26
N ALA A 794 -25.40 -9.50 -4.10
CA ALA A 794 -24.49 -9.49 -5.25
C ALA A 794 -23.79 -10.83 -5.41
N SER A 795 -24.36 -11.70 -6.26
CA SER A 795 -23.79 -13.02 -6.56
C SER A 795 -23.72 -13.95 -5.34
N GLY A 796 -24.68 -13.89 -4.42
CA GLY A 796 -24.68 -14.77 -3.26
C GLY A 796 -25.31 -16.15 -3.50
N THR A 797 -25.04 -17.08 -2.59
CA THR A 797 -25.71 -18.40 -2.52
C THR A 797 -27.02 -18.34 -1.75
N HIS A 798 -27.88 -19.35 -1.83
CA HIS A 798 -29.14 -19.44 -1.05
C HIS A 798 -29.06 -20.50 0.04
N ILE A 799 -30.01 -20.46 0.98
CA ILE A 799 -30.16 -21.48 2.03
C ILE A 799 -31.07 -22.61 1.51
N ALA A 800 -30.47 -23.75 1.17
CA ALA A 800 -31.18 -24.92 0.66
C ALA A 800 -31.91 -25.71 1.76
N ARG A 801 -31.37 -25.73 2.99
CA ARG A 801 -32.00 -26.39 4.14
C ARG A 801 -31.74 -25.59 5.41
N PHE A 802 -32.77 -25.47 6.24
CA PHE A 802 -32.68 -24.83 7.55
C PHE A 802 -33.56 -25.56 8.58
N PRO A 803 -33.21 -25.58 9.87
CA PRO A 803 -34.04 -26.18 10.91
C PRO A 803 -35.42 -25.52 11.04
N LEU A 804 -36.45 -26.33 11.32
CA LEU A 804 -37.85 -25.89 11.41
C LEU A 804 -38.12 -24.85 12.52
N HIS A 805 -37.34 -24.88 13.60
CA HIS A 805 -37.45 -23.93 14.72
C HIS A 805 -36.64 -22.64 14.50
N GLY A 806 -35.90 -22.56 13.40
CA GLY A 806 -35.17 -21.37 13.00
C GLY A 806 -36.04 -20.38 12.21
N ILE A 807 -35.60 -19.13 12.14
CA ILE A 807 -36.23 -18.10 11.32
C ILE A 807 -35.47 -18.02 10.00
N VAL A 808 -36.19 -18.05 8.88
CA VAL A 808 -35.62 -17.83 7.55
C VAL A 808 -36.31 -16.65 6.90
N LEU A 809 -35.53 -15.77 6.29
CA LEU A 809 -36.02 -14.67 5.46
C LEU A 809 -35.67 -14.93 4.01
N ALA A 810 -36.64 -14.62 3.14
CA ALA A 810 -36.48 -14.72 1.71
C ALA A 810 -36.54 -13.35 1.02
N ALA A 811 -35.93 -13.28 -0.16
CA ALA A 811 -35.96 -12.12 -1.03
C ALA A 811 -36.26 -12.53 -2.47
N THR A 812 -36.96 -11.68 -3.21
CA THR A 812 -37.22 -11.92 -4.64
C THR A 812 -36.01 -11.53 -5.49
N LEU A 813 -35.16 -12.51 -5.80
CA LEU A 813 -33.89 -12.32 -6.52
C LEU A 813 -33.94 -12.98 -7.91
N SER A 814 -32.98 -12.62 -8.76
CA SER A 814 -32.85 -13.20 -10.10
C SER A 814 -31.79 -14.30 -10.08
N ASP A 815 -32.06 -15.44 -10.71
CA ASP A 815 -31.05 -16.49 -10.92
C ASP A 815 -29.98 -15.99 -11.91
N GLN A 816 -28.85 -15.52 -11.35
CA GLN A 816 -27.70 -15.04 -12.08
C GLN A 816 -26.90 -16.19 -12.67
N GLY A 817 -26.90 -17.35 -12.01
CA GLY A 817 -26.26 -18.56 -12.53
C GLY A 817 -26.86 -18.98 -13.87
N ALA A 818 -28.20 -19.08 -13.95
CA ALA A 818 -28.90 -19.37 -15.19
C ALA A 818 -28.65 -18.28 -16.26
N GLU A 819 -28.67 -16.99 -15.87
CA GLU A 819 -28.33 -15.87 -16.77
C GLU A 819 -26.93 -16.07 -17.38
N MET A 820 -25.94 -16.31 -16.52
CA MET A 820 -24.55 -16.48 -16.92
C MET A 820 -24.37 -17.72 -17.78
N LEU A 821 -25.12 -18.79 -17.57
CA LEU A 821 -25.08 -20.02 -18.37
C LEU A 821 -25.84 -19.90 -19.71
N GLY A 822 -26.50 -18.77 -19.99
CA GLY A 822 -27.24 -18.53 -21.25
C GLY A 822 -28.71 -18.99 -21.21
N GLY A 823 -29.20 -19.35 -20.02
CA GLY A 823 -30.61 -19.65 -19.76
C GLY A 823 -31.44 -18.38 -19.54
N LYS A 824 -32.77 -18.57 -19.40
CA LYS A 824 -33.66 -17.49 -19.00
C LYS A 824 -33.56 -17.28 -17.49
N SER A 825 -33.04 -16.13 -17.07
CA SER A 825 -33.09 -15.72 -15.67
C SER A 825 -34.55 -15.56 -15.23
N ARG A 826 -34.91 -16.16 -14.10
CA ARG A 826 -36.23 -16.03 -13.48
C ARG A 826 -36.05 -15.33 -12.15
N ARG A 827 -37.04 -14.51 -11.80
CA ARG A 827 -37.14 -13.95 -10.46
C ARG A 827 -37.94 -14.91 -9.60
N GLU A 828 -37.37 -15.33 -8.49
CA GLU A 828 -38.01 -16.24 -7.54
C GLU A 828 -37.76 -15.80 -6.11
N GLU A 829 -38.55 -16.33 -5.19
CA GLU A 829 -38.41 -16.08 -3.77
C GLU A 829 -37.33 -16.99 -3.20
N VAL A 830 -36.21 -16.40 -2.79
CA VAL A 830 -34.97 -17.10 -2.43
C VAL A 830 -34.70 -16.93 -0.95
N PRO A 831 -34.51 -18.00 -0.16
CA PRO A 831 -34.10 -17.91 1.23
C PRO A 831 -32.63 -17.45 1.34
N ILE A 832 -32.41 -16.29 1.94
CA ILE A 832 -31.10 -15.60 1.94
C ILE A 832 -30.48 -15.40 3.33
N LEU A 833 -31.30 -15.41 4.38
CA LEU A 833 -30.85 -15.17 5.76
C LEU A 833 -31.54 -16.15 6.70
N GLY A 834 -30.74 -16.88 7.48
CA GLY A 834 -31.19 -17.82 8.48
C GLY A 834 -30.71 -17.42 9.87
N LEU A 835 -31.61 -17.48 10.86
CA LEU A 835 -31.35 -17.22 12.28
C LEU A 835 -31.76 -18.44 13.09
N LEU A 836 -30.80 -19.06 13.76
CA LEU A 836 -31.00 -20.25 14.57
C LEU A 836 -30.55 -19.97 16.01
N GLN A 837 -31.36 -20.40 16.98
CA GLN A 837 -30.93 -20.59 18.35
C GLN A 837 -30.72 -22.09 18.56
N THR A 838 -29.53 -22.52 18.97
CA THR A 838 -29.15 -23.93 18.82
C THR A 838 -29.84 -24.87 19.80
N GLN A 839 -30.27 -24.35 20.95
CA GLN A 839 -31.05 -25.08 21.95
C GLN A 839 -32.09 -24.13 22.56
N ASP A 840 -33.19 -24.68 23.08
CA ASP A 840 -34.27 -23.92 23.71
C ASP A 840 -33.88 -23.25 25.05
N THR A 841 -32.60 -23.31 25.44
CA THR A 841 -32.07 -22.60 26.60
C THR A 841 -31.67 -21.17 26.22
N THR A 842 -31.92 -20.21 27.10
CA THR A 842 -31.57 -18.79 26.88
C THR A 842 -30.06 -18.55 26.77
N ASN A 843 -29.25 -19.51 27.23
CA ASN A 843 -27.79 -19.42 27.29
C ASN A 843 -27.10 -20.13 26.10
N SER A 844 -27.84 -20.81 25.24
CA SER A 844 -27.28 -21.44 24.05
C SER A 844 -26.81 -20.38 23.04
N GLY A 845 -25.86 -20.78 22.21
CA GLY A 845 -25.37 -19.96 21.12
C GLY A 845 -26.40 -19.78 20.02
N ARG A 846 -26.14 -18.81 19.15
CA ARG A 846 -26.94 -18.56 17.95
C ARG A 846 -26.09 -18.76 16.72
N VAL A 847 -26.68 -19.30 15.67
CA VAL A 847 -26.06 -19.42 14.35
C VAL A 847 -26.82 -18.53 13.38
N VAL A 848 -26.09 -17.65 12.71
CA VAL A 848 -26.59 -16.75 11.68
C VAL A 848 -25.86 -17.10 10.39
N VAL A 849 -26.62 -17.27 9.31
CA VAL A 849 -26.06 -17.50 7.97
C VAL A 849 -26.70 -16.55 6.98
N TYR A 850 -25.89 -15.75 6.31
CA TYR A 850 -26.27 -14.87 5.22
C TYR A 850 -25.45 -15.24 3.98
N GLY A 851 -26.09 -15.39 2.83
CA GLY A 851 -25.44 -15.98 1.66
C GLY A 851 -24.64 -15.03 0.76
N ASP A 852 -24.40 -13.79 1.18
CA ASP A 852 -23.67 -12.76 0.41
C ASP A 852 -22.73 -11.94 1.31
N SER A 853 -21.43 -11.91 0.99
CA SER A 853 -20.38 -11.13 1.67
C SER A 853 -20.18 -9.73 1.08
N ASN A 854 -20.53 -9.50 -0.19
CA ASN A 854 -20.16 -8.30 -0.93
C ASN A 854 -20.75 -7.01 -0.30
N CYS A 855 -21.88 -7.10 0.42
CA CYS A 855 -22.49 -5.93 1.05
C CYS A 855 -21.72 -5.41 2.30
N ILE A 856 -20.72 -6.16 2.78
CA ILE A 856 -19.77 -5.71 3.82
C ILE A 856 -18.33 -5.53 3.29
N ASP A 857 -18.05 -5.91 2.04
CA ASP A 857 -16.78 -5.70 1.33
C ASP A 857 -16.72 -4.32 0.64
N ASN A 858 -15.66 -3.56 0.91
CA ASN A 858 -15.39 -2.24 0.32
C ASN A 858 -14.89 -2.25 -1.12
N SER A 859 -14.40 -3.37 -1.62
CA SER A 859 -13.74 -3.44 -2.92
C SER A 859 -14.73 -3.19 -4.05
N HIS A 860 -15.96 -3.74 -3.96
CA HIS A 860 -17.03 -3.61 -4.96
C HIS A 860 -18.38 -3.28 -4.35
N LEU A 861 -18.36 -2.55 -3.24
CA LEU A 861 -19.55 -2.15 -2.51
C LEU A 861 -20.51 -1.37 -3.40
N GLN A 862 -21.66 -1.97 -3.72
CA GLN A 862 -22.74 -1.25 -4.38
C GLN A 862 -23.55 -0.44 -3.36
N ARG A 863 -23.93 -1.09 -2.25
CA ARG A 863 -24.62 -0.50 -1.09
C ARG A 863 -24.18 -1.26 0.15
N ASP A 864 -23.87 -0.53 1.21
CA ASP A 864 -23.52 -1.14 2.49
C ASP A 864 -24.73 -1.80 3.17
N CYS A 865 -24.45 -2.90 3.85
CA CYS A 865 -25.37 -3.57 4.75
C CYS A 865 -24.82 -3.58 6.18
N PHE A 866 -23.99 -2.61 6.58
CA PHE A 866 -23.41 -2.57 7.94
C PHE A 866 -24.48 -2.55 9.04
N TRP A 867 -25.63 -1.91 8.76
CA TRP A 867 -26.78 -1.92 9.67
C TRP A 867 -27.43 -3.31 9.82
N LEU A 868 -27.35 -4.16 8.80
CA LEU A 868 -27.80 -5.55 8.87
C LEU A 868 -26.86 -6.30 9.80
N LEU A 869 -25.55 -6.15 9.63
CA LEU A 869 -24.56 -6.73 10.53
C LEU A 869 -24.78 -6.27 11.99
N ASP A 870 -25.08 -4.99 12.23
CA ASP A 870 -25.42 -4.50 13.57
C ASP A 870 -26.66 -5.21 14.15
N ALA A 871 -27.68 -5.47 13.33
CA ALA A 871 -28.88 -6.21 13.74
C ALA A 871 -28.59 -7.71 14.00
N LEU A 872 -27.72 -8.33 13.20
CA LEU A 872 -27.26 -9.71 13.40
C LEU A 872 -26.41 -9.83 14.68
N LEU A 873 -25.60 -8.81 14.96
CA LEU A 873 -24.84 -8.69 16.21
C LEU A 873 -25.78 -8.51 17.41
N ASP A 874 -26.85 -7.74 17.30
CA ASP A 874 -27.85 -7.59 18.36
C ASP A 874 -28.55 -8.93 18.67
N TYR A 875 -28.92 -9.67 17.62
CA TYR A 875 -29.47 -11.02 17.76
C TYR A 875 -28.51 -12.00 18.42
N SER A 876 -27.32 -12.14 17.87
CA SER A 876 -26.30 -13.05 18.37
C SER A 876 -25.89 -12.72 19.82
N THR A 877 -25.59 -11.45 20.10
CA THR A 877 -24.94 -11.06 21.36
C THR A 877 -25.89 -10.64 22.49
N ASN A 878 -27.08 -10.09 22.19
CA ASN A 878 -28.03 -9.60 23.20
C ASN A 878 -29.28 -10.47 23.36
N ALA A 879 -29.41 -11.57 22.60
CA ALA A 879 -30.60 -12.43 22.61
C ALA A 879 -31.89 -11.70 22.22
N HIS A 880 -31.77 -10.54 21.58
CA HIS A 880 -32.89 -9.75 21.12
C HIS A 880 -33.17 -10.13 19.67
N ILE A 881 -34.42 -10.37 19.28
CA ILE A 881 -34.77 -10.51 17.86
C ILE A 881 -35.27 -9.15 17.38
N PRO A 882 -34.45 -8.37 16.63
CA PRO A 882 -34.92 -7.14 16.01
C PRO A 882 -36.23 -7.34 15.26
N SER A 883 -37.16 -6.40 15.39
CA SER A 883 -38.49 -6.48 14.76
C SER A 883 -38.43 -6.67 13.24
N LEU A 884 -37.33 -6.27 12.60
CA LEU A 884 -37.10 -6.45 11.17
C LEU A 884 -36.99 -7.92 10.75
N PHE A 885 -36.61 -8.82 11.67
CA PHE A 885 -36.55 -10.26 11.39
C PHE A 885 -37.88 -10.99 11.64
N LEU A 886 -38.86 -10.30 12.21
CA LEU A 886 -40.21 -10.84 12.43
C LEU A 886 -41.12 -10.62 11.21
N GLN A 887 -40.69 -9.79 10.26
CA GLN A 887 -41.41 -9.52 9.00
C GLN A 887 -40.86 -10.43 7.89
N ASN A 888 -41.73 -10.89 6.98
CA ASN A 888 -41.35 -11.71 5.81
C ASN A 888 -40.69 -13.06 6.15
N GLN A 889 -41.16 -13.74 7.20
CA GLN A 889 -40.72 -15.09 7.53
C GLN A 889 -41.13 -16.08 6.42
N TYR A 890 -40.15 -16.80 5.90
CA TYR A 890 -40.32 -17.79 4.85
C TYR A 890 -40.32 -19.20 5.47
N ARG A 891 -41.29 -20.02 5.06
CA ARG A 891 -41.29 -21.45 5.40
C ARG A 891 -40.62 -22.20 4.26
N LEU A 892 -39.44 -22.76 4.52
CA LEU A 892 -38.78 -23.64 3.53
C LEU A 892 -39.66 -24.87 3.27
N ASN A 893 -40.11 -25.02 2.03
CA ASN A 893 -40.64 -26.29 1.54
C ASN A 893 -39.46 -27.21 1.17
N SER A 894 -39.53 -28.48 1.54
CA SER A 894 -38.47 -29.48 1.37
C SER A 894 -38.32 -29.95 -0.09
N VAL A 895 -38.04 -29.03 -1.02
CA VAL A 895 -37.63 -29.38 -2.38
C VAL A 895 -36.11 -29.38 -2.42
N ILE A 896 -35.54 -30.57 -2.64
CA ILE A 896 -34.09 -30.75 -2.73
C ILE A 896 -33.59 -30.06 -4.00
N HIS A 897 -32.88 -28.95 -3.84
CA HIS A 897 -32.03 -28.39 -4.88
C HIS A 897 -30.70 -29.15 -4.95
N ASN A 898 -30.01 -29.06 -6.09
CA ASN A 898 -28.66 -29.61 -6.20
C ASN A 898 -27.75 -28.97 -5.13
N LEU A 899 -26.97 -29.80 -4.45
CA LEU A 899 -26.02 -29.33 -3.44
C LEU A 899 -24.69 -29.01 -4.12
N PRO A 900 -23.97 -27.98 -3.65
CA PRO A 900 -22.67 -27.63 -4.21
C PRO A 900 -21.69 -28.78 -3.95
N GLN A 901 -21.06 -29.25 -5.02
CA GLN A 901 -20.03 -30.29 -4.97
C GLN A 901 -18.66 -29.68 -5.20
N ARG A 902 -17.64 -30.16 -4.48
CA ARG A 902 -16.26 -29.72 -4.69
C ARG A 902 -15.83 -29.95 -6.14
N MET A 903 -15.19 -28.94 -6.75
CA MET A 903 -14.72 -29.04 -8.13
C MET A 903 -13.58 -30.05 -8.28
N GLU A 904 -13.80 -31.07 -9.10
CA GLU A 904 -12.74 -31.99 -9.54
C GLU A 904 -11.75 -31.29 -10.49
N GLY A 905 -10.46 -31.59 -10.36
CA GLY A 905 -9.40 -31.08 -11.23
C GLY A 905 -8.82 -29.70 -10.87
N ASN A 906 -9.25 -29.07 -9.77
CA ASN A 906 -8.71 -27.79 -9.30
C ASN A 906 -7.38 -27.96 -8.55
N GLN A 907 -6.69 -26.85 -8.23
CA GLN A 907 -5.37 -26.88 -7.58
C GLN A 907 -5.40 -26.34 -6.15
N LEU A 908 -6.57 -26.28 -5.52
CA LEU A 908 -6.77 -25.75 -4.17
C LEU A 908 -5.82 -26.38 -3.13
N TYR A 909 -5.56 -27.70 -3.25
CA TYR A 909 -4.65 -28.44 -2.35
C TYR A 909 -3.22 -27.90 -2.29
N ARG A 910 -2.77 -27.15 -3.31
CA ARG A 910 -1.42 -26.53 -3.34
C ARG A 910 -1.31 -25.36 -2.38
N TYR A 911 -2.43 -24.72 -2.07
CA TYR A 911 -2.51 -23.48 -1.31
C TYR A 911 -3.20 -23.67 0.03
N SER A 912 -4.03 -24.71 0.11
CA SER A 912 -4.76 -25.11 1.29
C SER A 912 -3.82 -25.50 2.44
N LYS A 913 -4.13 -24.97 3.61
CA LYS A 913 -3.58 -25.31 4.93
C LYS A 913 -4.12 -26.66 5.43
N VAL A 914 -5.23 -27.14 4.86
CA VAL A 914 -5.94 -28.35 5.30
C VAL A 914 -5.76 -29.52 4.34
N LEU A 915 -5.84 -29.30 3.03
CA LEU A 915 -5.78 -30.37 2.04
C LEU A 915 -4.34 -30.83 1.76
N LEU A 916 -4.14 -32.14 1.74
CA LEU A 916 -2.84 -32.76 1.45
C LEU A 916 -2.68 -33.09 -0.05
N ASN A 917 -3.76 -33.52 -0.71
CA ASN A 917 -3.71 -34.11 -2.04
C ASN A 917 -4.82 -33.60 -2.96
N HIS A 918 -4.67 -33.92 -4.24
CA HIS A 918 -5.67 -33.69 -5.27
C HIS A 918 -6.83 -34.69 -5.14
N LEU A 919 -8.07 -34.22 -5.33
CA LEU A 919 -9.28 -35.03 -5.16
C LEU A 919 -9.36 -36.21 -6.16
N GLU A 920 -8.93 -36.00 -7.40
CA GLU A 920 -8.99 -37.02 -8.46
C GLU A 920 -8.00 -38.18 -8.23
N ASP A 921 -6.90 -37.97 -7.50
CA ASP A 921 -5.82 -38.96 -7.39
C ASP A 921 -6.21 -40.15 -6.50
N THR A 922 -7.12 -39.96 -5.54
CA THR A 922 -7.47 -40.96 -4.52
C THR A 922 -8.97 -41.21 -4.37
N GLY A 923 -9.83 -40.39 -4.98
CA GLY A 923 -11.28 -40.42 -4.78
C GLY A 923 -11.73 -40.09 -3.35
N LYS A 924 -10.83 -39.61 -2.49
CA LYS A 924 -11.07 -39.19 -1.10
C LYS A 924 -10.18 -38.01 -0.73
N LEU A 925 -10.76 -37.00 -0.08
CA LEU A 925 -10.03 -35.88 0.50
C LEU A 925 -9.09 -36.39 1.59
N MET A 926 -7.77 -36.25 1.41
CA MET A 926 -6.81 -36.44 2.49
C MET A 926 -6.48 -35.08 3.11
N ILE A 927 -6.58 -35.04 4.44
CA ILE A 927 -6.37 -33.83 5.24
C ILE A 927 -4.98 -33.91 5.87
N ARG A 928 -4.31 -32.76 5.97
CA ARG A 928 -3.03 -32.58 6.67
C ARG A 928 -3.25 -32.73 8.18
N ASP A 929 -2.16 -32.88 8.93
CA ASP A 929 -2.27 -32.83 10.39
C ASP A 929 -2.67 -31.42 10.84
N LEU A 930 -3.63 -31.34 11.78
CA LEU A 930 -4.03 -30.10 12.43
C LEU A 930 -2.78 -29.38 12.98
N PRO A 931 -2.49 -28.14 12.56
CA PRO A 931 -1.32 -27.43 13.05
C PRO A 931 -1.49 -27.12 14.54
N LYS A 932 -0.37 -27.21 15.27
CA LYS A 932 -0.35 -26.85 16.69
C LYS A 932 -0.68 -25.37 16.86
N CYS A 933 -1.46 -25.06 17.90
CA CYS A 933 -1.77 -23.69 18.24
C CYS A 933 -0.49 -22.87 18.49
N PRO A 934 -0.44 -21.61 18.01
CA PRO A 934 0.74 -20.78 18.16
C PRO A 934 1.03 -20.55 19.65
N HIS A 935 2.09 -21.18 20.15
CA HIS A 935 2.52 -21.00 21.53
C HIS A 935 3.48 -19.80 21.60
N LEU A 936 2.94 -18.66 22.03
CA LEU A 936 3.75 -17.47 22.29
C LEU A 936 4.64 -17.70 23.50
N ILE A 937 5.95 -17.49 23.31
CA ILE A 937 6.90 -17.50 24.42
C ILE A 937 6.98 -16.07 24.94
N TRP A 938 6.40 -15.83 26.11
CA TRP A 938 6.42 -14.53 26.77
C TRP A 938 7.86 -14.18 27.18
N ALA A 939 8.26 -12.94 26.90
CA ALA A 939 9.58 -12.44 27.30
C ALA A 939 9.64 -12.30 28.82
N HIS A 940 10.77 -12.69 29.41
CA HIS A 940 11.02 -12.44 30.82
C HIS A 940 11.13 -10.93 31.06
N PRO A 941 10.28 -10.32 31.91
CA PRO A 941 10.32 -8.88 32.13
C PRO A 941 11.55 -8.49 32.96
N ASN A 942 12.28 -7.47 32.50
CA ASN A 942 13.38 -6.85 33.23
C ASN A 942 12.93 -5.46 33.70
N PRO A 943 12.21 -5.36 34.84
CA PRO A 943 11.57 -4.11 35.24
C PRO A 943 12.57 -2.99 35.54
N LEU A 944 12.22 -1.79 35.10
CA LEU A 944 13.03 -0.60 35.28
C LEU A 944 12.34 0.38 36.23
N ASN A 945 12.97 0.65 37.38
CA ASN A 945 12.57 1.66 38.35
C ASN A 945 13.03 3.08 37.94
N LYS A 946 12.83 3.43 36.67
CA LYS A 946 13.08 4.77 36.15
C LYS A 946 11.94 5.19 35.23
N SER A 947 11.68 6.48 35.18
CA SER A 947 10.65 7.01 34.29
C SER A 947 11.03 6.81 32.82
N ALA A 948 10.02 6.51 32.02
CA ALA A 948 10.09 6.49 30.57
C ALA A 948 10.61 7.86 30.04
N PRO A 949 11.56 7.89 29.09
CA PRO A 949 12.04 9.15 28.52
C PRO A 949 10.91 9.99 27.90
N THR A 950 10.95 11.31 28.09
CA THR A 950 9.87 12.23 27.67
C THR A 950 9.66 12.34 26.16
N ASN A 951 10.62 11.92 25.34
CA ASN A 951 10.58 12.01 23.87
C ASN A 951 10.50 10.64 23.14
N LEU A 952 10.06 9.56 23.81
CA LEU A 952 10.05 8.19 23.26
C LEU A 952 9.23 8.03 21.97
N TYR A 953 8.12 8.76 21.82
CA TYR A 953 7.12 8.55 20.76
C TYR A 953 7.19 9.60 19.67
N LYS A 954 8.41 10.05 19.35
CA LYS A 954 8.70 10.82 18.15
C LYS A 954 9.30 9.88 17.10
N SER A 955 9.14 10.21 15.81
CA SER A 955 9.86 9.51 14.74
C SER A 955 11.34 9.41 15.13
N ALA A 956 11.88 8.19 15.25
CA ALA A 956 13.22 8.03 15.79
C ALA A 956 14.21 8.83 14.94
N LYS A 957 14.86 9.79 15.59
CA LYS A 957 16.09 10.37 15.07
C LYS A 957 17.12 9.25 15.13
N LEU A 958 17.81 8.99 14.03
CA LEU A 958 18.94 8.08 14.00
C LEU A 958 19.91 8.45 15.14
N LEU A 959 20.34 7.45 15.92
CA LEU A 959 21.07 7.62 17.19
C LEU A 959 22.37 8.41 17.02
N SER A 960 22.92 8.41 15.81
CA SER A 960 24.16 9.10 15.45
C SER A 960 24.01 10.60 15.16
N ILE A 961 22.81 11.18 15.28
CA ILE A 961 22.53 12.48 14.69
C ILE A 961 21.91 13.45 15.70
N LYS A 962 22.65 14.52 16.01
CA LYS A 962 22.14 15.69 16.75
C LYS A 962 21.40 16.62 15.79
N LEU A 963 20.15 16.27 15.46
CA LEU A 963 19.27 17.05 14.57
C LEU A 963 18.74 18.37 15.15
N ASP A 964 19.15 18.76 16.36
CA ASP A 964 18.70 20.00 17.02
C ASP A 964 19.67 21.19 16.81
N ALA A 965 20.68 21.05 15.95
CA ALA A 965 21.46 22.18 15.49
C ALA A 965 20.67 22.95 14.41
N GLU A 966 20.49 24.25 14.59
CA GLU A 966 19.82 25.12 13.61
C GLU A 966 20.50 24.99 12.23
N LEU A 967 19.69 24.86 11.18
CA LEU A 967 20.17 24.87 9.80
C LEU A 967 20.92 26.20 9.57
N PRO A 968 22.17 26.20 9.09
CA PRO A 968 22.82 27.45 8.71
C PRO A 968 21.99 28.12 7.61
N VAL A 969 21.48 29.31 7.91
CA VAL A 969 20.83 30.18 6.93
C VAL A 969 21.90 30.66 5.97
N PHE A 970 22.01 30.00 4.81
CA PHE A 970 22.84 30.51 3.73
C PHE A 970 22.12 31.71 3.10
N VAL A 971 22.53 32.90 3.54
CA VAL A 971 22.21 34.14 2.83
C VAL A 971 22.95 34.08 1.49
N SER A 972 22.19 33.97 0.41
CA SER A 972 22.71 34.18 -0.95
C SER A 972 23.12 35.66 -1.05
N GLU A 973 24.40 35.94 -0.86
CA GLU A 973 24.96 37.19 -1.36
C GLU A 973 24.91 37.13 -2.89
N ARG A 974 23.95 37.85 -3.47
CA ARG A 974 24.01 38.24 -4.87
C ARG A 974 25.23 39.14 -5.03
N SER A 975 26.25 38.63 -5.72
CA SER A 975 27.37 39.44 -6.19
C SER A 975 26.89 40.35 -7.33
N ASP A 976 26.52 41.58 -6.98
CA ASP A 976 26.50 42.67 -7.95
C ASP A 976 27.96 43.06 -8.24
N ASN A 977 28.44 42.63 -9.41
CA ASN A 977 29.70 43.07 -9.98
C ASN A 977 29.67 44.59 -10.22
N ILE A 978 30.38 45.36 -9.39
CA ILE A 978 30.82 46.71 -9.74
C ILE A 978 32.34 46.79 -9.54
N ARG A 979 33.01 47.23 -10.62
CA ARG A 979 34.45 47.50 -10.74
C ARG A 979 34.98 48.35 -9.59
N GLY A 980 36.15 48.00 -9.07
CA GLY A 980 36.93 48.88 -8.20
C GLY A 980 38.26 48.24 -7.80
N SER A 981 39.33 48.99 -7.97
CA SER A 981 40.74 48.61 -7.91
C SER A 981 41.31 48.25 -6.52
N SER A 982 42.48 47.61 -6.58
CA SER A 982 43.65 47.70 -5.69
C SER A 982 43.61 47.03 -4.31
N GLY A 983 44.46 46.01 -4.17
CA GLY A 983 45.63 46.11 -3.28
C GLY A 983 45.56 45.44 -1.90
N TRP A 984 46.49 44.49 -1.73
CA TRP A 984 47.20 44.14 -0.49
C TRP A 984 46.58 43.16 0.54
N VAL A 985 47.36 42.09 0.75
CA VAL A 985 47.44 41.11 1.86
C VAL A 985 48.36 41.74 2.93
N PRO A 986 48.24 41.55 4.28
CA PRO A 986 48.37 40.23 4.94
C PRO A 986 47.76 39.97 6.36
N HIS A 987 47.71 38.67 6.66
CA HIS A 987 47.88 37.92 7.94
C HIS A 987 47.64 38.51 9.36
N SER A 988 47.06 37.61 10.18
CA SER A 988 47.42 37.17 11.55
C SER A 988 46.58 37.60 12.76
N ASP A 989 46.01 36.56 13.40
CA ASP A 989 46.04 36.19 14.82
C ASP A 989 45.57 37.10 15.97
N TYR A 990 44.63 36.50 16.73
CA TYR A 990 44.49 36.42 18.19
C TYR A 990 44.34 37.68 19.08
N SER A 991 43.14 37.75 19.66
CA SER A 991 42.83 37.81 21.10
C SER A 991 42.56 39.13 21.84
N GLN A 992 41.51 39.00 22.67
CA GLN A 992 41.19 39.67 23.95
C GLN A 992 40.67 41.12 23.98
N GLY A 993 39.42 41.22 24.47
CA GLY A 993 39.03 42.00 25.65
C GLY A 993 38.94 43.52 25.52
N ASP A 994 37.71 44.07 25.51
CA ASP A 994 37.10 44.67 26.70
C ASP A 994 35.80 45.42 26.37
N ASP A 995 34.83 45.28 27.28
CA ASP A 995 33.51 45.90 27.32
C ASP A 995 33.58 47.43 27.54
N VAL A 996 32.71 48.20 26.85
CA VAL A 996 31.97 49.34 27.43
C VAL A 996 30.61 49.52 26.72
N ASP A 997 29.59 49.72 27.55
CA ASP A 997 28.14 49.83 27.34
C ASP A 997 27.60 50.75 26.23
N GLY A 998 26.50 50.27 25.61
CA GLY A 998 25.48 51.06 24.93
C GLY A 998 24.08 50.49 25.20
N ILE A 999 23.22 51.28 25.86
CA ILE A 999 21.86 50.93 26.33
C ILE A 999 20.92 50.53 25.16
N PRO A 1000 20.06 49.50 25.30
CA PRO A 1000 19.29 48.94 24.19
C PRO A 1000 17.91 49.58 23.99
N VAL A 1001 17.67 50.01 22.75
CA VAL A 1001 16.39 50.53 22.21
C VAL A 1001 15.23 49.50 22.27
N LEU A 1002 15.50 48.25 22.64
CA LEU A 1002 14.50 47.17 22.70
C LEU A 1002 13.51 47.26 23.88
N GLY A 1003 13.92 47.83 25.02
CA GLY A 1003 13.07 47.90 26.22
C GLY A 1003 11.83 48.79 26.03
N LEU A 1004 11.96 49.84 25.21
CA LEU A 1004 10.90 50.81 24.96
C LEU A 1004 9.80 50.24 24.03
N ILE A 1005 10.17 49.34 23.11
CA ILE A 1005 9.24 48.71 22.16
C ILE A 1005 8.34 47.68 22.87
N ILE A 1006 8.88 46.96 23.86
CA ILE A 1006 8.14 45.95 24.62
C ILE A 1006 7.06 46.60 25.50
N ILE A 1007 7.35 47.77 26.08
CA ILE A 1007 6.39 48.51 26.92
C ILE A 1007 5.23 49.07 26.08
N ILE A 1008 5.49 49.53 24.85
CA ILE A 1008 4.46 50.04 23.93
C ILE A 1008 3.53 48.92 23.45
N LEU A 1009 4.08 47.73 23.15
CA LEU A 1009 3.27 46.58 22.72
C LEU A 1009 2.40 46.02 23.85
N ALA A 1010 2.89 46.01 25.09
CA ALA A 1010 2.11 45.57 26.25
C ALA A 1010 0.94 46.52 26.54
N SER A 1011 1.14 47.83 26.41
CA SER A 1011 0.10 48.83 26.65
C SER A 1011 -0.99 48.85 25.57
N LEU A 1012 -0.63 48.61 24.29
CA LEU A 1012 -1.59 48.41 23.20
C LEU A 1012 -2.46 47.16 23.39
N PHE A 1013 -1.90 46.08 23.94
CA PHE A 1013 -2.65 44.84 24.17
C PHE A 1013 -3.67 44.97 25.31
N ILE A 1014 -3.34 45.73 26.35
CA ILE A 1014 -4.25 46.03 27.47
C ILE A 1014 -5.39 46.95 27.00
N PHE A 1015 -5.09 47.94 26.15
CA PHE A 1015 -6.10 48.85 25.59
C PHE A 1015 -7.10 48.12 24.66
N ALA A 1016 -6.62 47.16 23.86
CA ALA A 1016 -7.47 46.32 23.01
C ALA A 1016 -8.40 45.41 23.82
N ARG A 1017 -7.92 44.85 24.95
CA ARG A 1017 -8.75 44.07 25.89
C ARG A 1017 -9.83 44.92 26.57
N TYR A 1018 -9.52 46.18 26.90
CA TYR A 1018 -10.46 47.11 27.53
C TYR A 1018 -11.62 47.50 26.58
N LEU A 1019 -11.33 47.67 25.28
CA LEU A 1019 -12.35 48.00 24.26
C LEU A 1019 -13.31 46.84 23.96
N ILE A 1020 -12.85 45.59 24.02
CA ILE A 1020 -13.69 44.40 23.75
C ILE A 1020 -14.73 44.15 24.86
N ILE A 1021 -14.48 44.61 26.09
CA ILE A 1021 -15.40 44.41 27.23
C ILE A 1021 -16.58 45.41 27.21
N ARG A 1022 -16.52 46.50 26.42
CA ARG A 1022 -17.58 47.54 26.39
C ARG A 1022 -18.67 47.34 25.34
N ILE A 1023 -18.58 46.36 24.45
CA ILE A 1023 -19.55 46.14 23.37
C ILE A 1023 -20.19 44.75 23.51
N SER A 1024 -21.18 44.65 24.40
CA SER A 1024 -22.12 43.52 24.47
C SER A 1024 -23.47 44.02 25.01
N PRO A 1025 -24.59 43.87 24.29
CA PRO A 1025 -25.88 44.40 24.71
C PRO A 1025 -26.63 43.48 25.69
N ARG A 1026 -27.27 44.10 26.67
CA ARG A 1026 -28.21 43.51 27.65
C ARG A 1026 -29.50 43.02 27.00
N ARG A 1027 -30.04 41.87 27.45
CA ARG A 1027 -31.49 41.68 27.68
C ARG A 1027 -31.77 40.58 28.73
N LYS A 1028 -32.54 40.95 29.76
CA LYS A 1028 -33.18 40.09 30.79
C LYS A 1028 -34.59 39.69 30.34
N ARG A 1029 -35.05 38.46 30.65
CA ARG A 1029 -36.19 38.09 31.56
C ARG A 1029 -36.85 36.74 31.20
N ASN A 1030 -36.72 35.78 32.14
CA ASN A 1030 -37.75 35.08 32.94
C ASN A 1030 -38.79 34.08 32.38
N PHE A 1031 -38.82 32.91 33.08
CA PHE A 1031 -39.90 31.94 33.40
C PHE A 1031 -40.34 30.96 32.27
N ARG A 1032 -40.61 29.65 32.48
CA ARG A 1032 -41.09 28.87 33.65
C ARG A 1032 -40.88 27.34 33.43
N LEU A 1033 -40.81 26.58 34.53
CA LEU A 1033 -40.83 25.10 34.60
C LEU A 1033 -42.17 24.48 34.16
N THR A 1034 -42.11 23.25 33.63
CA THR A 1034 -43.07 22.16 33.93
C THR A 1034 -42.40 20.77 33.79
N MET A 1035 -42.49 19.95 34.83
CA MET A 1035 -42.35 18.48 34.80
C MET A 1035 -43.48 17.84 33.99
N PHE A 1036 -43.29 16.63 33.46
CA PHE A 1036 -44.08 15.42 33.81
C PHE A 1036 -43.55 14.17 33.09
N SER A 1037 -43.51 13.07 33.87
CA SER A 1037 -43.44 11.62 33.56
C SER A 1037 -42.46 11.10 32.51
#